data_AF-A0A1B6E5R9-F1
#
_entry.id   AF-A0A1B6E5R9-F1
#
_cell.length_a   1.000
_cell.length_b   1.000
_cell.length_c   1.000
_cell.angle_alpha   90.00
_cell.angle_beta   90.00
_cell.angle_gamma   90.00
#
_symmetry.space_group_name_H-M   'P 1'
#
loop_
_entity.id
_entity.type
_entity.pdbx_description
1 polymer ?
#
loop_
_entity_poly.entity_id
_entity_poly.type
_entity_poly.pdbx_seq_one_letter_code
_entity_poly.pdbx_strand_id
1 'polypeptide(L)'
;ERNKEKIYQRNKSLNKLSSDLGGIGCASEHISEGQFFRSISNVERKILDLESEMTALGDKLEKEEKKFQQKVDTLREERARLEQTSQAKNRQLKDNKSDSHKLNIQIDEINQSTEKLTQLEEKLKKLNLDHEELLGSLNLEELDQTVTENMNSKSSLEMFISEVDKEVQLLQLTSSLQAELDVQMEAKATRQAEIQKLKNKHEDTFKHLLDEVPEYGIKHQIQSCIDNLSRQIRSKETQITEKQKELTTLEADRRYQADNLKKQKQLLTSDEEELYEVCGSKDYHTVLQDTSTKLQLLQEDKGTITTSTSFYRRYVAKLKQKNPCCPLCHRGFKDDDEAIELSEEITKKMEELPILLEKKTQELSEIQGKQNRLQQFFPTYERIDKLRNKDIPNLKAQLSTTEKNLQSTKEILTSIEDELLSPRSDEVLAKSVLGDAVLLDQHLSELRKLDKEIDKIQSKLPSKSFSRNLKEALEEQTKLRSDLSKTNKCIETLRNKKNSYNQRLHQLQIEKNKITGEKLKMQEGIQKKKQLEERLAELQGLEVVLLEEINEINEKIVPVTDQLESTSKEKEQLRISNKQVINKERQKINEVQKRCEEIKKIQNEILNYEKSGGALQLASTQQDLDKLQKKIEVLNDKKSLRCKKVFKRKNSWRKDWQNYKV
;
A
#
# COMPACT_ATOMS: atom_id res chain seq x y z
N GLU A 1 -67.16 -158.75 35.19
CA GLU A 1 -67.92 -157.84 34.30
C GLU A 1 -67.31 -156.44 34.16
N ARG A 2 -66.92 -155.73 35.24
CA ARG A 2 -66.29 -154.38 35.15
C ARG A 2 -65.12 -154.24 34.16
N ASN A 3 -64.28 -155.26 33.97
CA ASN A 3 -63.17 -155.19 33.00
C ASN A 3 -63.65 -155.25 31.53
N LYS A 4 -64.76 -155.95 31.26
CA LYS A 4 -65.33 -156.00 29.91
C LYS A 4 -65.88 -154.63 29.49
N GLU A 5 -66.47 -153.89 30.44
CA GLU A 5 -66.94 -152.52 30.21
C GLU A 5 -65.78 -151.55 29.90
N LYS A 6 -64.65 -151.66 30.60
CA LYS A 6 -63.47 -150.84 30.32
C LYS A 6 -62.86 -151.13 28.95
N ILE A 7 -62.80 -152.40 28.55
CA ILE A 7 -62.34 -152.80 27.20
C ILE A 7 -63.25 -152.20 26.12
N TYR A 8 -64.56 -152.24 26.34
CA TYR A 8 -65.53 -151.63 25.42
C TYR A 8 -65.36 -150.11 25.33
N GLN A 9 -65.20 -149.41 26.46
CA GLN A 9 -64.98 -147.96 26.49
C GLN A 9 -63.67 -147.55 25.82
N ARG A 10 -62.57 -148.27 26.07
CA ARG A 10 -61.28 -148.07 25.37
C ARG A 10 -61.45 -148.21 23.86
N ASN A 11 -62.10 -149.28 23.40
CA ASN A 11 -62.29 -149.54 21.98
C ASN A 11 -63.17 -148.46 21.32
N LYS A 12 -64.23 -148.03 22.00
CA LYS A 12 -65.10 -146.95 21.54
C LYS A 12 -64.37 -145.61 21.43
N SER A 13 -63.57 -145.24 22.43
CA SER A 13 -62.81 -143.99 22.42
C SER A 13 -61.66 -144.01 21.40
N LEU A 14 -60.97 -145.15 21.25
CA LEU A 14 -59.93 -145.33 20.24
C LEU A 14 -60.51 -145.27 18.82
N ASN A 15 -61.64 -145.93 18.58
CA ASN A 15 -62.30 -145.88 17.27
C ASN A 15 -62.81 -144.48 16.94
N LYS A 16 -63.30 -143.72 17.93
CA LYS A 16 -63.73 -142.34 17.74
C LYS A 16 -62.55 -141.41 17.43
N LEU A 17 -61.45 -141.50 18.18
CA LEU A 17 -60.24 -140.72 17.90
C LEU A 17 -59.64 -141.08 16.53
N SER A 18 -59.64 -142.36 16.19
CA SER A 18 -59.21 -142.85 14.88
C SER A 18 -60.09 -142.33 13.75
N SER A 19 -61.42 -142.29 13.94
CA SER A 19 -62.36 -141.72 12.96
C SER A 19 -62.14 -140.23 12.76
N ASP A 20 -61.97 -139.47 13.84
CA ASP A 20 -61.73 -138.02 13.79
C ASP A 20 -60.38 -137.68 13.12
N LEU A 21 -59.42 -138.61 13.15
CA LEU A 21 -58.10 -138.51 12.52
C LEU A 21 -58.00 -139.19 11.14
N GLY A 22 -59.13 -139.62 10.56
CA GLY A 22 -59.17 -140.14 9.19
C GLY A 22 -59.05 -141.68 9.03
N GLY A 23 -59.51 -142.46 10.00
CA GLY A 23 -59.78 -143.90 9.85
C GLY A 23 -58.56 -144.82 9.97
N ILE A 24 -57.71 -144.63 10.98
CA ILE A 24 -56.39 -145.27 11.09
C ILE A 24 -56.37 -146.53 12.01
N GLY A 25 -57.54 -147.10 12.38
CA GLY A 25 -57.66 -148.16 13.39
C GLY A 25 -58.74 -149.22 13.12
N CYS A 26 -58.50 -150.45 13.59
CA CYS A 26 -59.34 -151.63 13.34
C CYS A 26 -60.78 -151.45 13.87
N ALA A 27 -61.76 -151.35 12.95
CA ALA A 27 -63.19 -151.35 13.23
C ALA A 27 -63.67 -152.75 13.67
N SER A 28 -63.28 -153.18 14.86
CA SER A 28 -63.74 -154.42 15.49
C SER A 28 -64.16 -154.14 16.92
N GLU A 29 -65.30 -154.71 17.34
CA GLU A 29 -65.75 -154.69 18.73
C GLU A 29 -64.75 -155.41 19.66
N HIS A 30 -63.92 -156.31 19.10
CA HIS A 30 -62.82 -156.97 19.78
C HIS A 30 -61.46 -156.53 19.21
N ILE A 31 -60.88 -155.50 19.83
CA ILE A 31 -59.50 -155.04 19.55
C ILE A 31 -58.53 -155.81 20.45
N SER A 32 -57.61 -156.55 19.83
CA SER A 32 -56.51 -157.22 20.54
C SER A 32 -55.47 -156.21 21.03
N GLU A 33 -54.66 -156.61 22.02
CA GLU A 33 -53.67 -155.72 22.63
C GLU A 33 -52.62 -155.20 21.63
N GLY A 34 -52.16 -156.04 20.71
CA GLY A 34 -51.23 -155.64 19.65
C GLY A 34 -51.84 -154.68 18.62
N GLN A 35 -53.16 -154.75 18.40
CA GLN A 35 -53.87 -153.82 17.52
C GLN A 35 -54.08 -152.44 18.18
N PHE A 36 -54.20 -152.39 19.51
CA PHE A 36 -54.28 -151.14 20.26
C PHE A 36 -52.98 -150.33 20.15
N PHE A 37 -51.82 -150.94 20.44
CA PHE A 37 -50.53 -150.24 20.42
C PHE A 37 -50.19 -149.71 19.02
N ARG A 38 -50.47 -150.48 17.95
CA ARG A 38 -50.29 -150.00 16.57
C ARG A 38 -51.15 -148.79 16.25
N SER A 39 -52.42 -148.81 16.66
CA SER A 39 -53.35 -147.71 16.40
C SER A 39 -52.91 -146.42 17.12
N ILE A 40 -52.44 -146.53 18.37
CA ILE A 40 -51.93 -145.38 19.13
C ILE A 40 -50.63 -144.81 18.52
N SER A 41 -49.65 -145.65 18.13
CA SER A 41 -48.43 -145.15 17.49
C SER A 41 -48.69 -144.47 16.14
N ASN A 42 -49.72 -144.91 15.41
CA ASN A 42 -50.13 -144.23 14.18
C ASN A 42 -50.76 -142.86 14.47
N VAL A 43 -51.54 -142.73 15.55
CA VAL A 43 -52.09 -141.45 16.02
C VAL A 43 -50.96 -140.49 16.42
N GLU A 44 -49.93 -140.97 17.14
CA GLU A 44 -48.77 -140.15 17.52
C GLU A 44 -47.95 -139.65 16.33
N ARG A 45 -47.75 -140.50 15.31
CA ARG A 45 -47.08 -140.07 14.07
C ARG A 45 -47.88 -138.98 13.37
N LYS A 46 -49.22 -139.10 13.34
CA LYS A 46 -50.06 -138.09 12.70
C LYS A 46 -50.06 -136.74 13.45
N ILE A 47 -49.89 -136.75 14.77
CA ILE A 47 -49.69 -135.52 15.56
C ILE A 47 -48.40 -134.81 15.14
N LEU A 48 -47.29 -135.54 14.97
CA LEU A 48 -46.02 -134.96 14.50
C LEU A 48 -46.14 -134.39 13.07
N ASP A 49 -46.84 -135.09 12.18
CA ASP A 49 -47.09 -134.58 10.82
C ASP A 49 -47.89 -133.26 10.86
N LEU A 50 -48.93 -133.17 11.71
CA LEU A 50 -49.72 -131.95 11.90
C LEU A 50 -48.88 -130.80 12.48
N GLU A 51 -47.97 -131.09 13.42
CA GLU A 51 -47.03 -130.08 13.96
C GLU A 51 -46.06 -129.56 12.89
N SER A 52 -45.51 -130.46 12.05
CA SER A 52 -44.67 -130.08 10.92
C SER A 52 -45.44 -129.26 9.89
N GLU A 53 -46.67 -129.66 9.54
CA GLU A 53 -47.56 -128.89 8.65
C GLU A 53 -47.86 -127.49 9.20
N MET A 54 -48.07 -127.35 10.52
CA MET A 54 -48.26 -126.06 11.18
C MET A 54 -47.03 -125.14 11.06
N THR A 55 -45.81 -125.68 11.22
CA THR A 55 -44.57 -124.89 11.05
C THR A 55 -44.38 -124.42 9.60
N ALA A 56 -44.60 -125.31 8.63
CA ALA A 56 -44.53 -124.96 7.21
C ALA A 56 -45.60 -123.94 6.78
N LEU A 57 -46.78 -123.97 7.41
CA LEU A 57 -47.80 -122.95 7.23
C LEU A 57 -47.33 -121.58 7.78
N GLY A 58 -46.73 -121.56 8.97
CA GLY A 58 -46.17 -120.35 9.58
C GLY A 58 -45.17 -119.63 8.67
N ASP A 59 -44.21 -120.37 8.10
CA ASP A 59 -43.19 -119.80 7.20
C ASP A 59 -43.77 -119.20 5.91
N LYS A 60 -44.83 -119.81 5.36
CA LYS A 60 -45.52 -119.29 4.18
C LYS A 60 -46.21 -117.96 4.50
N LEU A 61 -46.91 -117.90 5.63
CA LEU A 61 -47.61 -116.70 6.08
C LEU A 61 -46.63 -115.55 6.40
N GLU A 62 -45.45 -115.85 6.97
CA GLU A 62 -44.41 -114.84 7.22
C GLU A 62 -43.80 -114.29 5.92
N LYS A 63 -43.61 -115.14 4.90
CA LYS A 63 -43.14 -114.68 3.58
C LYS A 63 -44.14 -113.75 2.89
N GLU A 64 -45.44 -114.00 3.05
CA GLU A 64 -46.47 -113.10 2.53
C GLU A 64 -46.48 -111.75 3.25
N GLU A 65 -46.35 -111.74 4.58
CA GLU A 65 -46.25 -110.48 5.35
C GLU A 65 -45.01 -109.65 4.95
N LYS A 66 -43.87 -110.29 4.68
CA LYS A 66 -42.65 -109.61 4.19
C LYS A 66 -42.83 -108.97 2.81
N LYS A 67 -43.58 -109.59 1.90
CA LYS A 67 -43.87 -109.01 0.58
C LYS A 67 -44.73 -107.74 0.69
N PHE A 68 -45.73 -107.75 1.57
CA PHE A 68 -46.53 -106.55 1.85
C PHE A 68 -45.69 -105.46 2.52
N GLN A 69 -44.76 -105.80 3.42
CA GLN A 69 -43.84 -104.84 4.01
C GLN A 69 -42.95 -104.14 2.97
N GLN A 70 -42.37 -104.91 2.02
CA GLN A 70 -41.55 -104.33 0.94
C GLN A 70 -42.34 -103.34 0.08
N LYS A 71 -43.61 -103.66 -0.26
CA LYS A 71 -44.48 -102.73 -1.00
C LYS A 71 -44.77 -101.45 -0.22
N VAL A 72 -44.95 -101.54 1.10
CA VAL A 72 -45.14 -100.35 1.95
C VAL A 72 -43.88 -99.48 1.95
N ASP A 73 -42.70 -100.07 2.04
CA ASP A 73 -41.44 -99.32 2.07
C ASP A 73 -41.14 -98.63 0.72
N THR A 74 -41.41 -99.28 -0.42
CA THR A 74 -41.26 -98.63 -1.74
C THR A 74 -42.21 -97.45 -1.91
N LEU A 75 -43.46 -97.58 -1.46
CA LEU A 75 -44.44 -96.48 -1.53
C LEU A 75 -44.06 -95.32 -0.58
N ARG A 76 -43.39 -95.60 0.55
CA ARG A 76 -42.87 -94.56 1.46
C ARG A 76 -41.74 -93.75 0.83
N GLU A 77 -40.80 -94.43 0.18
CA GLU A 77 -39.68 -93.78 -0.51
C GLU A 77 -40.17 -92.91 -1.68
N GLU A 78 -41.12 -93.41 -2.46
CA GLU A 78 -41.71 -92.66 -3.57
C GLU A 78 -42.44 -91.39 -3.10
N ARG A 79 -43.25 -91.51 -2.04
CA ARG A 79 -43.91 -90.36 -1.42
C ARG A 79 -42.92 -89.32 -0.91
N ALA A 80 -41.88 -89.74 -0.17
CA ALA A 80 -40.87 -88.83 0.37
C ALA A 80 -40.11 -88.08 -0.74
N ARG A 81 -39.80 -88.75 -1.86
CA ARG A 81 -39.15 -88.14 -3.02
C ARG A 81 -40.03 -87.08 -3.70
N LEU A 82 -41.32 -87.37 -3.87
CA LEU A 82 -42.27 -86.43 -4.45
C LEU A 82 -42.47 -85.20 -3.53
N GLU A 83 -42.61 -85.41 -2.22
CA GLU A 83 -42.73 -84.32 -1.22
C GLU A 83 -41.49 -83.41 -1.21
N GLN A 84 -40.28 -83.97 -1.24
CA GLN A 84 -39.04 -83.19 -1.29
C GLN A 84 -38.93 -82.35 -2.57
N THR A 85 -39.36 -82.91 -3.71
CA THR A 85 -39.35 -82.20 -5.00
C THR A 85 -40.36 -81.05 -5.00
N SER A 86 -41.58 -81.28 -4.49
CA SER A 86 -42.60 -80.23 -4.30
C SER A 86 -42.09 -79.10 -3.41
N GLN A 87 -41.40 -79.43 -2.30
CA GLN A 87 -40.85 -78.41 -1.40
C GLN A 87 -39.74 -77.58 -2.05
N ALA A 88 -38.85 -78.18 -2.84
CA ALA A 88 -37.79 -77.47 -3.55
C ALA A 88 -38.34 -76.48 -4.58
N LYS A 89 -39.34 -76.92 -5.37
CA LYS A 89 -40.03 -76.07 -6.36
C LYS A 89 -40.81 -74.93 -5.71
N ASN A 90 -41.47 -75.18 -4.58
CA ASN A 90 -42.13 -74.13 -3.79
C ASN A 90 -41.17 -73.05 -3.27
N ARG A 91 -39.93 -73.39 -2.91
CA ARG A 91 -38.91 -72.41 -2.52
C ARG A 91 -38.50 -71.54 -3.71
N GLN A 92 -38.22 -72.15 -4.86
CA GLN A 92 -37.91 -71.41 -6.09
C GLN A 92 -39.03 -70.45 -6.49
N LEU A 93 -40.29 -70.87 -6.39
CA LEU A 93 -41.44 -70.02 -6.66
C LEU A 93 -41.49 -68.80 -5.73
N LYS A 94 -41.19 -68.98 -4.44
CA LYS A 94 -41.18 -67.89 -3.45
C LYS A 94 -40.07 -66.87 -3.74
N ASP A 95 -38.88 -67.35 -4.12
CA ASP A 95 -37.75 -66.49 -4.46
C ASP A 95 -38.04 -65.67 -5.73
N ASN A 96 -38.56 -66.33 -6.78
CA ASN A 96 -38.99 -65.64 -8.00
C ASN A 96 -40.06 -64.57 -7.72
N LYS A 97 -41.08 -64.88 -6.90
CA LYS A 97 -42.10 -63.90 -6.49
C LYS A 97 -41.53 -62.70 -5.77
N SER A 98 -40.52 -62.90 -4.91
CA SER A 98 -39.86 -61.79 -4.22
C SER A 98 -39.09 -60.89 -5.20
N ASP A 99 -38.46 -61.46 -6.21
CA ASP A 99 -37.68 -60.70 -7.18
C ASP A 99 -38.59 -60.00 -8.21
N SER A 100 -39.69 -60.64 -8.65
CA SER A 100 -40.76 -60.01 -9.43
C SER A 100 -41.36 -58.80 -8.69
N HIS A 101 -41.54 -58.87 -7.37
CA HIS A 101 -42.02 -57.75 -6.58
C HIS A 101 -41.01 -56.58 -6.52
N LYS A 102 -39.72 -56.87 -6.32
CA LYS A 102 -38.67 -55.83 -6.33
C LYS A 102 -38.57 -55.14 -7.69
N LEU A 103 -38.66 -55.91 -8.78
CA LEU A 103 -38.65 -55.36 -10.14
C LEU A 103 -39.86 -54.47 -10.41
N ASN A 104 -41.06 -54.87 -9.95
CA ASN A 104 -42.26 -54.02 -10.04
C ASN A 104 -42.09 -52.67 -9.32
N ILE A 105 -41.55 -52.67 -8.10
CA ILE A 105 -41.29 -51.42 -7.36
C ILE A 105 -40.33 -50.51 -8.15
N GLN A 106 -39.25 -51.06 -8.71
CA GLN A 106 -38.30 -50.29 -9.52
C GLN A 106 -38.94 -49.74 -10.81
N ILE A 107 -39.81 -50.49 -11.46
CA ILE A 107 -40.54 -50.05 -12.66
C ILE A 107 -41.50 -48.91 -12.30
N ASP A 108 -42.21 -48.99 -11.16
CA ASP A 108 -43.12 -47.96 -10.69
C ASP A 108 -42.41 -46.66 -10.31
N GLU A 109 -41.23 -46.74 -9.67
CA GLU A 109 -40.39 -45.58 -9.41
C GLU A 109 -39.94 -44.88 -10.71
N ILE A 110 -39.58 -45.65 -11.74
CA ILE A 110 -39.25 -45.10 -13.06
C ILE A 110 -40.49 -44.49 -13.73
N ASN A 111 -41.68 -45.07 -13.57
CA ASN A 111 -42.93 -44.49 -14.08
C ASN A 111 -43.27 -43.14 -13.44
N GLN A 112 -43.00 -42.96 -12.16
CA GLN A 112 -43.14 -41.65 -11.51
C GLN A 112 -42.08 -40.64 -11.99
N SER A 113 -40.92 -41.11 -12.45
CA SER A 113 -39.88 -40.26 -13.03
C SER A 113 -40.22 -39.74 -14.44
N THR A 114 -41.05 -40.45 -15.21
CA THR A 114 -41.51 -40.01 -16.55
C THR A 114 -42.34 -38.72 -16.51
N GLU A 115 -43.21 -38.54 -15.51
CA GLU A 115 -43.98 -37.30 -15.35
C GLU A 115 -43.09 -36.11 -14.96
N LYS A 116 -42.02 -36.36 -14.20
CA LYS A 116 -41.01 -35.33 -13.94
C LYS A 116 -40.23 -34.96 -15.20
N LEU A 117 -40.00 -35.91 -16.10
CA LEU A 117 -39.32 -35.66 -17.37
C LEU A 117 -40.14 -34.75 -18.29
N THR A 118 -41.45 -34.93 -18.40
CA THR A 118 -42.30 -34.03 -19.20
C THR A 118 -42.29 -32.60 -18.65
N GLN A 119 -42.33 -32.44 -17.32
CA GLN A 119 -42.19 -31.13 -16.68
C GLN A 119 -40.81 -30.48 -16.93
N LEU A 120 -39.72 -31.26 -16.93
CA LEU A 120 -38.39 -30.77 -17.28
C LEU A 120 -38.30 -30.36 -18.75
N GLU A 121 -38.96 -31.09 -19.66
CA GLU A 121 -39.03 -30.73 -21.09
C GLU A 121 -39.77 -29.41 -21.34
N GLU A 122 -40.88 -29.17 -20.64
CA GLU A 122 -41.60 -27.90 -20.71
C GLU A 122 -40.77 -26.74 -20.17
N LYS A 123 -40.08 -26.93 -19.04
CA LYS A 123 -39.16 -25.92 -18.48
C LYS A 123 -38.02 -25.60 -19.44
N LEU A 124 -37.46 -26.61 -20.10
CA LEU A 124 -36.40 -26.45 -21.10
C LEU A 124 -36.90 -25.66 -22.32
N LYS A 125 -38.12 -25.93 -22.80
CA LYS A 125 -38.73 -25.14 -23.88
C LYS A 125 -38.89 -23.67 -23.50
N LYS A 126 -39.38 -23.37 -22.28
CA LYS A 126 -39.50 -21.99 -21.77
C LYS A 126 -38.15 -21.30 -21.67
N LEU A 127 -37.15 -21.94 -21.07
CA LEU A 127 -35.80 -21.38 -20.98
C LEU A 127 -35.15 -21.15 -22.35
N ASN A 128 -35.41 -21.99 -23.35
CA ASN A 128 -34.92 -21.78 -24.71
C ASN A 128 -35.57 -20.54 -25.34
N LEU A 129 -36.88 -20.37 -25.19
CA LEU A 129 -37.58 -19.18 -25.67
C LEU A 129 -37.05 -17.92 -24.99
N ASP A 130 -36.93 -17.92 -23.67
CA ASP A 130 -36.38 -16.79 -22.91
C ASP A 130 -34.93 -16.46 -23.34
N HIS A 131 -34.12 -17.48 -23.62
CA HIS A 131 -32.75 -17.32 -24.11
C HIS A 131 -32.70 -16.73 -25.53
N GLU A 132 -33.56 -17.20 -26.44
CA GLU A 132 -33.67 -16.68 -27.81
C GLU A 132 -34.22 -15.24 -27.83
N GLU A 133 -35.21 -14.93 -27.00
CA GLU A 133 -35.73 -13.57 -26.84
C GLU A 133 -34.67 -12.61 -26.27
N LEU A 134 -33.84 -13.06 -25.33
CA LEU A 134 -32.73 -12.26 -24.80
C LEU A 134 -31.60 -12.06 -25.81
N LEU A 135 -31.33 -13.04 -26.67
CA LEU A 135 -30.38 -12.89 -27.78
C LEU A 135 -30.92 -11.94 -28.86
N GLY A 136 -32.23 -11.96 -29.13
CA GLY A 136 -32.87 -11.13 -30.16
C GLY A 136 -33.18 -9.69 -29.71
N SER A 137 -33.41 -9.46 -28.41
CA SER A 137 -33.83 -8.15 -27.88
C SER A 137 -32.71 -7.13 -27.77
N LEU A 138 -31.44 -7.53 -27.83
CA LEU A 138 -30.31 -6.59 -27.85
C LEU A 138 -29.22 -6.98 -28.84
N ASN A 139 -28.87 -6.00 -29.65
CA ASN A 139 -27.71 -6.06 -30.51
C ASN A 139 -26.44 -5.72 -29.69
N LEU A 140 -25.76 -6.74 -29.17
CA LEU A 140 -24.51 -6.56 -28.41
C LEU A 140 -23.43 -5.85 -29.25
N GLU A 141 -23.48 -5.99 -30.59
CA GLU A 141 -22.57 -5.30 -31.52
C GLU A 141 -22.81 -3.78 -31.52
N GLU A 142 -24.05 -3.32 -31.52
CA GLU A 142 -24.36 -1.88 -31.41
C GLU A 142 -23.91 -1.31 -30.06
N LEU A 143 -24.06 -2.09 -28.98
CA LEU A 143 -23.62 -1.66 -27.65
C LEU A 143 -22.09 -1.59 -27.56
N ASP A 144 -21.37 -2.51 -28.22
CA ASP A 144 -19.91 -2.46 -28.31
C ASP A 144 -19.42 -1.32 -29.19
N GLN A 145 -20.09 -1.07 -30.32
CA GLN A 145 -19.77 0.03 -31.21
C GLN A 145 -19.95 1.39 -30.50
N THR A 146 -21.07 1.60 -29.82
CA THR A 146 -21.32 2.82 -29.03
C THR A 146 -20.33 3.00 -27.87
N VAL A 147 -19.87 1.92 -27.22
CA VAL A 147 -18.80 1.99 -26.20
C VAL A 147 -17.47 2.41 -26.83
N THR A 148 -17.11 1.89 -28.01
CA THR A 148 -15.89 2.28 -28.71
C THR A 148 -15.91 3.73 -29.19
N GLU A 149 -17.05 4.21 -29.69
CA GLU A 149 -17.24 5.61 -30.10
C GLU A 149 -17.09 6.57 -28.92
N ASN A 150 -17.73 6.26 -27.79
CA ASN A 150 -17.58 7.06 -26.57
C ASN A 150 -16.13 7.03 -26.04
N MET A 151 -15.40 5.91 -26.18
CA MET A 151 -13.98 5.82 -25.81
C MET A 151 -13.09 6.69 -26.71
N ASN A 152 -13.35 6.73 -28.01
CA ASN A 152 -12.62 7.61 -28.93
C ASN A 152 -12.91 9.08 -28.60
N SER A 153 -14.18 9.42 -28.33
CA SER A 153 -14.58 10.75 -27.86
C SER A 153 -13.86 11.14 -26.57
N LYS A 154 -13.78 10.23 -25.59
CA LYS A 154 -13.00 10.41 -24.35
C LYS A 154 -11.53 10.75 -24.65
N SER A 155 -10.86 9.97 -25.49
CA SER A 155 -9.45 10.21 -25.85
C SER A 155 -9.26 11.57 -26.51
N SER A 156 -10.19 11.98 -27.38
CA SER A 156 -10.13 13.30 -28.02
C SER A 156 -10.31 14.45 -27.01
N LEU A 157 -11.27 14.33 -26.08
CA LEU A 157 -11.48 15.29 -25.00
C LEU A 157 -10.27 15.40 -24.07
N GLU A 158 -9.61 14.28 -23.74
CA GLU A 158 -8.39 14.27 -22.93
C GLU A 158 -7.23 14.98 -23.63
N MET A 159 -7.08 14.82 -24.95
CA MET A 159 -6.11 15.58 -25.75
C MET A 159 -6.39 17.07 -25.73
N PHE A 160 -7.64 17.49 -26.00
CA PHE A 160 -8.02 18.91 -25.96
C PHE A 160 -7.83 19.53 -24.56
N ILE A 161 -8.15 18.79 -23.49
CA ILE A 161 -7.87 19.24 -22.12
C ILE A 161 -6.37 19.43 -21.92
N SER A 162 -5.51 18.53 -22.41
CA SER A 162 -4.06 18.68 -22.29
C SER A 162 -3.53 19.91 -23.04
N GLU A 163 -4.07 20.22 -24.20
CA GLU A 163 -3.72 21.43 -24.96
C GLU A 163 -4.15 22.70 -24.24
N VAL A 164 -5.39 22.74 -23.77
CA VAL A 164 -5.91 23.89 -23.00
C VAL A 164 -5.19 24.02 -21.66
N ASP A 165 -4.81 22.94 -20.98
CA ASP A 165 -4.03 22.97 -19.75
C ASP A 165 -2.65 23.63 -19.97
N LYS A 166 -1.97 23.31 -21.08
CA LYS A 166 -0.71 23.96 -21.47
C LYS A 166 -0.93 25.44 -21.79
N GLU A 167 -2.00 25.77 -22.50
CA GLU A 167 -2.38 27.15 -22.81
C GLU A 167 -2.62 27.95 -21.52
N VAL A 168 -3.40 27.40 -20.58
CA VAL A 168 -3.70 28.02 -19.27
C VAL A 168 -2.41 28.23 -18.47
N GLN A 169 -1.50 27.25 -18.40
CA GLN A 169 -0.22 27.41 -17.69
C GLN A 169 0.61 28.55 -18.26
N LEU A 170 0.71 28.63 -19.59
CA LEU A 170 1.43 29.71 -20.26
C LEU A 170 0.76 31.06 -20.06
N LEU A 171 -0.57 31.13 -20.11
CA LEU A 171 -1.35 32.35 -19.85
C LEU A 171 -1.21 32.82 -18.39
N GLN A 172 -1.19 31.90 -17.42
CA GLN A 172 -0.95 32.21 -16.01
C GLN A 172 0.46 32.77 -15.79
N LEU A 173 1.47 32.13 -16.37
CA LEU A 173 2.85 32.61 -16.32
C LEU A 173 2.95 34.00 -16.94
N THR A 174 2.38 34.19 -18.13
CA THR A 174 2.33 35.47 -18.84
C THR A 174 1.65 36.55 -18.01
N SER A 175 0.49 36.26 -17.41
CA SER A 175 -0.23 37.17 -16.53
C SER A 175 0.59 37.57 -15.30
N SER A 176 1.27 36.61 -14.66
CA SER A 176 2.13 36.89 -13.50
C SER A 176 3.34 37.76 -13.85
N LEU A 177 4.00 37.46 -14.98
CA LEU A 177 5.14 38.26 -15.47
C LEU A 177 4.69 39.64 -15.93
N GLN A 178 3.51 39.77 -16.52
CA GLN A 178 2.94 41.06 -16.89
C GLN A 178 2.63 41.91 -15.66
N ALA A 179 2.06 41.33 -14.61
CA ALA A 179 1.84 42.05 -13.35
C ALA A 179 3.16 42.49 -12.69
N GLU A 180 4.18 41.63 -12.70
CA GLU A 180 5.53 42.00 -12.21
C GLU A 180 6.14 43.13 -13.07
N LEU A 181 5.99 43.05 -14.39
CA LEU A 181 6.42 44.08 -15.33
C LEU A 181 5.72 45.42 -15.07
N ASP A 182 4.41 45.41 -14.86
CA ASP A 182 3.62 46.62 -14.61
C ASP A 182 4.07 47.33 -13.33
N VAL A 183 4.32 46.57 -12.24
CA VAL A 183 4.86 47.10 -10.98
C VAL A 183 6.24 47.73 -11.18
N GLN A 184 7.12 47.06 -11.93
CA GLN A 184 8.47 47.59 -12.20
C GLN A 184 8.44 48.82 -13.12
N MET A 185 7.52 48.85 -14.08
CA MET A 185 7.29 50.01 -14.95
C MET A 185 6.74 51.21 -14.16
N GLU A 186 5.85 50.98 -13.20
CA GLU A 186 5.36 52.02 -12.29
C GLU A 186 6.48 52.54 -11.36
N ALA A 187 7.29 51.64 -10.81
CA ALA A 187 8.49 52.00 -10.04
C ALA A 187 9.50 52.82 -10.88
N LYS A 188 9.70 52.45 -12.14
CA LYS A 188 10.53 53.22 -13.08
C LYS A 188 9.94 54.60 -13.34
N ALA A 189 8.64 54.70 -13.59
CA ALA A 189 7.96 55.98 -13.85
C ALA A 189 8.04 56.93 -12.65
N THR A 190 7.84 56.42 -11.43
CA THR A 190 7.97 57.21 -10.19
C THR A 190 9.40 57.70 -9.99
N ARG A 191 10.42 56.84 -10.15
CA ARG A 191 11.84 57.25 -10.07
C ARG A 191 12.23 58.23 -11.17
N GLN A 192 11.75 58.06 -12.40
CA GLN A 192 11.95 59.02 -13.49
C GLN A 192 11.37 60.39 -13.15
N ALA A 193 10.18 60.44 -12.56
CA ALA A 193 9.56 61.69 -12.13
C ALA A 193 10.37 62.38 -11.01
N GLU A 194 10.91 61.63 -10.05
CA GLU A 194 11.79 62.16 -9.00
C GLU A 194 13.09 62.74 -9.57
N ILE A 195 13.73 62.03 -10.51
CA ILE A 195 14.92 62.50 -11.23
C ILE A 195 14.62 63.79 -11.97
N GLN A 196 13.49 63.86 -12.70
CA GLN A 196 13.13 65.06 -13.45
C GLN A 196 12.84 66.25 -12.51
N LYS A 197 12.18 66.02 -11.37
CA LYS A 197 11.95 67.06 -10.36
C LYS A 197 13.27 67.61 -9.81
N LEU A 198 14.22 66.75 -9.47
CA LEU A 198 15.54 67.17 -8.97
C LEU A 198 16.38 67.87 -10.04
N LYS A 199 16.36 67.38 -11.30
CA LYS A 199 17.02 68.04 -12.42
C LYS A 199 16.46 69.44 -12.66
N ASN A 200 15.14 69.57 -12.77
CA ASN A 200 14.49 70.87 -13.01
C ASN A 200 14.72 71.85 -11.85
N LYS A 201 14.75 71.37 -10.59
CA LYS A 201 15.01 72.21 -9.41
C LYS A 201 16.37 72.90 -9.46
N HIS A 202 17.38 72.24 -10.02
CA HIS A 202 18.78 72.69 -10.02
C HIS A 202 19.34 72.92 -11.42
N GLU A 203 18.49 72.97 -12.44
CA GLU A 203 18.89 73.05 -13.85
C GLU A 203 19.75 74.29 -14.11
N ASP A 204 19.29 75.44 -13.63
CA ASP A 204 20.00 76.71 -13.77
C ASP A 204 21.35 76.69 -13.02
N THR A 205 21.38 76.10 -11.83
CA THR A 205 22.60 75.98 -11.02
C THR A 205 23.61 75.05 -11.68
N PHE A 206 23.16 73.94 -12.28
CA PHE A 206 24.04 73.03 -13.01
C PHE A 206 24.59 73.69 -14.29
N LYS A 207 23.75 74.40 -15.06
CA LYS A 207 24.20 75.15 -16.24
C LYS A 207 25.18 76.26 -15.87
N HIS A 208 24.96 76.96 -14.77
CA HIS A 208 25.85 78.02 -14.31
C HIS A 208 27.22 77.49 -13.84
N LEU A 209 27.25 76.33 -13.18
CA LEU A 209 28.48 75.77 -12.58
C LEU A 209 29.26 74.81 -13.49
N LEU A 210 28.59 74.12 -14.42
CA LEU A 210 29.14 73.03 -15.24
C LEU A 210 28.90 73.21 -16.74
N ASP A 211 28.33 74.34 -17.19
CA ASP A 211 27.88 74.66 -18.56
C ASP A 211 26.74 73.77 -19.09
N GLU A 212 26.68 72.50 -18.70
CA GLU A 212 25.65 71.53 -19.08
C GLU A 212 25.12 70.74 -17.87
N VAL A 213 23.88 70.24 -17.97
CA VAL A 213 23.31 69.34 -16.95
C VAL A 213 23.83 67.93 -17.20
N PRO A 214 24.69 67.36 -16.33
CA PRO A 214 25.32 66.09 -16.63
C PRO A 214 24.32 64.94 -16.52
N GLU A 215 24.46 63.94 -17.39
CA GLU A 215 23.60 62.76 -17.35
C GLU A 215 24.04 61.74 -16.30
N TYR A 216 25.34 61.69 -15.96
CA TYR A 216 25.92 60.70 -15.06
C TYR A 216 27.10 61.26 -14.26
N GLY A 217 27.28 60.75 -13.04
CA GLY A 217 28.42 61.12 -12.20
C GLY A 217 28.35 62.57 -11.75
N ILE A 218 27.14 63.08 -11.55
CA ILE A 218 26.85 64.49 -11.25
C ILE A 218 27.54 64.86 -9.93
N LYS A 219 27.54 63.96 -8.95
CA LYS A 219 28.27 64.12 -7.69
C LYS A 219 29.76 64.40 -7.93
N HIS A 220 30.41 63.62 -8.80
CA HIS A 220 31.84 63.75 -9.04
C HIS A 220 32.18 65.06 -9.75
N GLN A 221 31.34 65.48 -10.71
CA GLN A 221 31.53 66.74 -11.42
C GLN A 221 31.33 67.95 -10.50
N ILE A 222 30.29 67.94 -9.65
CA ILE A 222 30.07 68.99 -8.66
C ILE A 222 31.18 69.02 -7.62
N GLN A 223 31.64 67.87 -7.14
CA GLN A 223 32.77 67.81 -6.21
C GLN A 223 34.05 68.36 -6.84
N SER A 224 34.33 68.03 -8.10
CA SER A 224 35.48 68.57 -8.83
C SER A 224 35.37 70.09 -9.03
N CYS A 225 34.16 70.60 -9.26
CA CYS A 225 33.89 72.04 -9.34
C CYS A 225 34.16 72.73 -8.00
N ILE A 226 33.64 72.18 -6.89
CA ILE A 226 33.92 72.67 -5.53
C ILE A 226 35.42 72.69 -5.24
N ASP A 227 36.14 71.63 -5.59
CA ASP A 227 37.59 71.53 -5.36
C ASP A 227 38.36 72.57 -6.18
N ASN A 228 37.93 72.84 -7.42
CA ASN A 228 38.52 73.88 -8.27
C ASN A 228 38.25 75.28 -7.72
N LEU A 229 36.99 75.59 -7.37
CA LEU A 229 36.60 76.86 -6.76
C LEU A 229 37.36 77.10 -5.44
N SER A 230 37.46 76.07 -4.60
CA SER A 230 38.24 76.12 -3.36
C SER A 230 39.72 76.49 -3.60
N ARG A 231 40.33 75.95 -4.67
CA ARG A 231 41.72 76.29 -5.04
C ARG A 231 41.83 77.73 -5.54
N GLN A 232 40.87 78.19 -6.35
CA GLN A 232 40.85 79.57 -6.85
C GLN A 232 40.69 80.56 -5.70
N ILE A 233 39.75 80.31 -4.78
CA ILE A 233 39.53 81.11 -3.57
C ILE A 233 40.82 81.22 -2.76
N ARG A 234 41.47 80.09 -2.44
CA ARG A 234 42.74 80.09 -1.69
C ARG A 234 43.86 80.85 -2.40
N SER A 235 43.96 80.71 -3.73
CA SER A 235 44.96 81.42 -4.52
C SER A 235 44.73 82.94 -4.46
N LYS A 236 43.48 83.39 -4.62
CA LYS A 236 43.12 84.81 -4.56
C LYS A 236 43.27 85.37 -3.15
N GLU A 237 42.88 84.63 -2.11
CA GLU A 237 43.13 85.00 -0.71
C GLU A 237 44.63 85.17 -0.42
N THR A 238 45.47 84.28 -0.96
CA THR A 238 46.92 84.41 -0.83
C THR A 238 47.41 85.70 -1.49
N GLN A 239 46.96 86.01 -2.72
CA GLN A 239 47.28 87.26 -3.41
C GLN A 239 46.81 88.50 -2.65
N ILE A 240 45.61 88.47 -2.05
CA ILE A 240 45.11 89.54 -1.19
C ILE A 240 46.06 89.75 -0.01
N THR A 241 46.47 88.69 0.69
CA THR A 241 47.39 88.83 1.83
C THR A 241 48.77 89.36 1.42
N GLU A 242 49.26 89.00 0.24
CA GLU A 242 50.52 89.53 -0.31
C GLU A 242 50.41 91.02 -0.64
N LYS A 243 49.33 91.43 -1.32
CA LYS A 243 49.08 92.83 -1.68
C LYS A 243 48.79 93.70 -0.46
N GLN A 244 48.11 93.16 0.56
CA GLN A 244 47.93 93.83 1.84
C GLN A 244 49.27 94.08 2.54
N LYS A 245 50.19 93.10 2.55
CA LYS A 245 51.54 93.30 3.08
C LYS A 245 52.29 94.38 2.30
N GLU A 246 52.28 94.32 0.97
CA GLU A 246 52.90 95.35 0.11
C GLU A 246 52.34 96.75 0.40
N LEU A 247 51.02 96.88 0.54
CA LEU A 247 50.36 98.13 0.92
C LEU A 247 50.83 98.64 2.28
N THR A 248 50.92 97.79 3.30
CA THR A 248 51.43 98.21 4.63
C THR A 248 52.88 98.69 4.56
N THR A 249 53.72 98.06 3.74
CA THR A 249 55.11 98.51 3.53
C THR A 249 55.19 99.86 2.81
N LEU A 250 54.43 100.04 1.72
CA LEU A 250 54.36 101.32 1.00
C LEU A 250 53.77 102.44 1.85
N GLU A 251 52.80 102.16 2.73
CA GLU A 251 52.26 103.15 3.66
C GLU A 251 53.29 103.58 4.72
N ALA A 252 54.09 102.65 5.23
CA ALA A 252 55.20 102.96 6.11
C ALA A 252 56.27 103.81 5.40
N ASP A 253 56.65 103.44 4.18
CA ASP A 253 57.61 104.20 3.36
C ASP A 253 57.10 105.60 3.04
N ARG A 254 55.82 105.75 2.67
CA ARG A 254 55.20 107.06 2.44
C ARG A 254 55.28 107.94 3.69
N ARG A 255 54.96 107.39 4.87
CA ARG A 255 55.06 108.13 6.15
C ARG A 255 56.50 108.56 6.42
N TYR A 256 57.45 107.65 6.28
CA TYR A 256 58.88 107.95 6.47
C TYR A 256 59.38 109.05 5.50
N GLN A 257 59.06 108.93 4.21
CA GLN A 257 59.43 109.91 3.19
C GLN A 257 58.77 111.27 3.43
N ALA A 258 57.49 111.30 3.84
CA ALA A 258 56.76 112.53 4.15
C ALA A 258 57.35 113.25 5.37
N ASP A 259 57.68 112.51 6.43
CA ASP A 259 58.32 113.05 7.63
C ASP A 259 59.73 113.55 7.33
N ASN A 260 60.50 112.83 6.51
CA ASN A 260 61.84 113.26 6.07
C ASN A 260 61.75 114.55 5.23
N LEU A 261 60.80 114.62 4.28
CA LEU A 261 60.55 115.82 3.49
C LEU A 261 60.16 117.02 4.37
N LYS A 262 59.35 116.81 5.40
CA LYS A 262 58.97 117.86 6.35
C LYS A 262 60.19 118.38 7.12
N LYS A 263 61.05 117.49 7.62
CA LYS A 263 62.29 117.86 8.32
C LYS A 263 63.24 118.66 7.41
N GLN A 264 63.44 118.21 6.17
CA GLN A 264 64.32 118.92 5.22
C GLN A 264 63.77 120.29 4.80
N LYS A 265 62.45 120.43 4.65
CA LYS A 265 61.81 121.74 4.42
C LYS A 265 61.98 122.68 5.61
N GLN A 266 61.80 122.18 6.84
CA GLN A 266 62.02 122.98 8.05
C GLN A 266 63.47 123.44 8.17
N LEU A 267 64.43 122.56 7.87
CA LEU A 267 65.85 122.91 7.83
C LEU A 267 66.13 123.97 6.76
N LEU A 268 65.57 123.83 5.56
CA LEU A 268 65.70 124.83 4.50
C LEU A 268 65.14 126.20 4.95
N THR A 269 63.95 126.24 5.55
CA THR A 269 63.36 127.50 6.03
C THR A 269 64.22 128.15 7.11
N SER A 270 64.74 127.37 8.06
CA SER A 270 65.67 127.87 9.09
C SER A 270 66.95 128.44 8.46
N ASP A 271 67.55 127.71 7.51
CA ASP A 271 68.78 128.17 6.84
C ASP A 271 68.52 129.41 5.97
N GLU A 272 67.37 129.50 5.29
CA GLU A 272 66.95 130.67 4.50
C GLU A 272 66.69 131.90 5.38
N GLU A 273 66.11 131.73 6.57
CA GLU A 273 65.97 132.79 7.57
C GLU A 273 67.34 133.32 8.02
N GLU A 274 68.27 132.43 8.36
CA GLU A 274 69.65 132.81 8.70
C GLU A 274 70.36 133.52 7.52
N LEU A 275 70.15 133.07 6.29
CA LEU A 275 70.69 133.72 5.09
C LEU A 275 70.11 135.14 4.90
N TYR A 276 68.82 135.31 5.16
CA TYR A 276 68.14 136.59 5.07
C TYR A 276 68.68 137.61 6.10
N GLU A 277 69.00 137.18 7.32
CA GLU A 277 69.62 138.07 8.32
C GLU A 277 70.97 138.65 7.86
N VAL A 278 71.76 137.86 7.11
CA VAL A 278 73.12 138.26 6.69
C VAL A 278 73.11 139.03 5.36
N CYS A 279 72.31 138.58 4.38
CA CYS A 279 72.32 139.11 3.01
C CYS A 279 71.15 140.05 2.69
N GLY A 280 70.10 140.05 3.52
CA GLY A 280 68.83 140.71 3.22
C GLY A 280 68.14 140.07 2.02
N SER A 281 67.52 140.88 1.17
CA SER A 281 66.82 140.43 -0.04
C SER A 281 67.72 140.21 -1.26
N LYS A 282 69.05 140.36 -1.12
CA LYS A 282 70.00 140.25 -2.22
C LYS A 282 70.67 138.88 -2.24
N ASP A 283 71.01 138.42 -3.44
CA ASP A 283 71.72 137.16 -3.64
C ASP A 283 73.10 137.14 -2.96
N TYR A 284 73.46 136.01 -2.35
CA TYR A 284 74.68 135.85 -1.56
C TYR A 284 75.94 136.23 -2.34
N HIS A 285 76.07 135.73 -3.58
CA HIS A 285 77.23 136.03 -4.43
C HIS A 285 77.30 137.51 -4.78
N THR A 286 76.15 138.13 -5.05
CA THR A 286 76.07 139.57 -5.33
C THR A 286 76.47 140.40 -4.10
N VAL A 287 75.99 140.05 -2.91
CA VAL A 287 76.35 140.76 -1.67
C VAL A 287 77.83 140.59 -1.31
N LEU A 288 78.38 139.39 -1.51
CA LEU A 288 79.80 139.12 -1.30
C LEU A 288 80.67 139.96 -2.26
N GLN A 289 80.27 140.06 -3.53
CA GLN A 289 80.96 140.87 -4.54
C GLN A 289 80.85 142.37 -4.25
N ASP A 290 79.66 142.88 -3.93
CA ASP A 290 79.42 144.28 -3.54
C ASP A 290 80.27 144.65 -2.32
N THR A 291 80.29 143.79 -1.30
CA THR A 291 81.06 144.00 -0.06
C THR A 291 82.56 143.98 -0.35
N SER A 292 83.02 143.06 -1.20
CA SER A 292 84.44 142.97 -1.59
C SER A 292 84.89 144.20 -2.40
N THR A 293 84.05 144.67 -3.33
CA THR A 293 84.33 145.88 -4.13
C THR A 293 84.39 147.14 -3.24
N LYS A 294 83.43 147.29 -2.32
CA LYS A 294 83.44 148.40 -1.34
C LYS A 294 84.67 148.36 -0.45
N LEU A 295 85.08 147.16 -0.03
CA LEU A 295 86.28 146.98 0.78
C LEU A 295 87.54 147.40 0.02
N GLN A 296 87.65 147.06 -1.27
CA GLN A 296 88.73 147.52 -2.14
C GLN A 296 88.74 149.05 -2.27
N LEU A 297 87.60 149.67 -2.57
CA LEU A 297 87.49 151.13 -2.68
C LEU A 297 87.86 151.84 -1.37
N LEU A 298 87.40 151.35 -0.22
CA LEU A 298 87.78 151.92 1.09
C LEU A 298 89.26 151.72 1.41
N GLN A 299 89.87 150.61 0.98
CA GLN A 299 91.31 150.41 1.11
C GLN A 299 92.10 151.39 0.24
N GLU A 300 91.66 151.64 -1.00
CA GLU A 300 92.24 152.64 -1.90
C GLU A 300 92.08 154.06 -1.36
N ASP A 301 90.90 154.43 -0.84
CA ASP A 301 90.63 155.71 -0.19
C ASP A 301 91.53 155.92 1.04
N LYS A 302 91.64 154.90 1.90
CA LYS A 302 92.55 154.92 3.05
C LYS A 302 93.99 155.12 2.61
N GLY A 303 94.43 154.43 1.55
CA GLY A 303 95.74 154.62 0.94
C GLY A 303 95.95 156.06 0.45
N THR A 304 94.96 156.61 -0.25
CA THR A 304 94.98 157.98 -0.78
C THR A 304 95.02 159.04 0.33
N ILE A 305 94.22 158.89 1.39
CA ILE A 305 94.25 159.80 2.54
C ILE A 305 95.60 159.73 3.25
N THR A 306 96.11 158.52 3.49
CA THR A 306 97.41 158.31 4.17
C THR A 306 98.57 158.94 3.38
N THR A 307 98.58 158.76 2.07
CA THR A 307 99.58 159.39 1.18
C THR A 307 99.41 160.91 1.16
N SER A 308 98.18 161.42 1.05
CA SER A 308 97.87 162.86 1.07
C SER A 308 98.31 163.54 2.37
N THR A 309 98.01 162.94 3.54
CA THR A 309 98.50 163.41 4.83
C THR A 309 100.02 163.49 4.87
N SER A 310 100.71 162.50 4.29
CA SER A 310 102.17 162.49 4.21
C SER A 310 102.72 163.61 3.31
N PHE A 311 102.05 163.89 2.18
CA PHE A 311 102.39 165.00 1.29
C PHE A 311 102.19 166.37 1.95
N TYR A 312 101.01 166.64 2.55
CA TYR A 312 100.74 167.91 3.22
C TYR A 312 101.69 168.17 4.39
N ARG A 313 102.00 167.14 5.20
CA ARG A 313 103.00 167.25 6.27
C ARG A 313 104.37 167.69 5.75
N ARG A 314 104.77 167.16 4.58
CA ARG A 314 106.03 167.51 3.93
C ARG A 314 106.01 168.93 3.34
N TYR A 315 104.87 169.41 2.85
CA TYR A 315 104.70 170.78 2.34
C TYR A 315 104.76 171.82 3.46
N VAL A 316 104.07 171.60 4.57
CA VAL A 316 104.14 172.49 5.75
C VAL A 316 105.58 172.57 6.28
N ALA A 317 106.30 171.44 6.34
CA ALA A 317 107.69 171.42 6.78
C ALA A 317 108.63 172.27 5.90
N LYS A 318 108.37 172.36 4.59
CA LYS A 318 109.13 173.20 3.66
C LYS A 318 108.77 174.69 3.77
N LEU A 319 107.50 175.01 4.03
CA LEU A 319 107.02 176.39 4.16
C LEU A 319 107.51 177.11 5.43
N LYS A 320 107.91 176.37 6.48
CA LYS A 320 108.40 176.93 7.76
C LYS A 320 109.92 177.20 7.81
N GLN A 321 110.65 177.12 6.68
CA GLN A 321 112.10 177.37 6.62
C GLN A 321 112.41 178.84 6.26
N LYS A 322 113.61 179.34 6.64
CA LYS A 322 114.06 180.71 6.31
C LYS A 322 114.23 180.87 4.79
N ASN A 323 113.64 181.91 4.20
CA ASN A 323 113.36 182.12 2.77
C ASN A 323 112.29 181.17 2.21
N PRO A 324 111.02 181.30 2.65
CA PRO A 324 109.98 180.42 2.19
C PRO A 324 109.74 180.59 0.68
N CYS A 325 109.62 179.45 0.00
CA CYS A 325 109.26 179.35 -1.41
C CYS A 325 108.09 178.37 -1.52
N CYS A 326 107.19 178.56 -2.49
CA CYS A 326 106.07 177.65 -2.68
C CYS A 326 106.57 176.21 -2.97
N PRO A 327 106.17 175.17 -2.22
CA PRO A 327 106.70 173.82 -2.36
C PRO A 327 106.29 173.10 -3.65
N LEU A 328 105.32 173.65 -4.40
CA LEU A 328 104.88 173.12 -5.70
C LEU A 328 105.62 173.80 -6.87
N CYS A 329 105.71 175.14 -6.87
CA CYS A 329 106.25 175.90 -8.00
C CYS A 329 107.57 176.62 -7.72
N HIS A 330 108.11 176.52 -6.50
CA HIS A 330 109.38 177.08 -6.03
C HIS A 330 109.52 178.60 -6.14
N ARG A 331 108.42 179.32 -6.34
CA ARG A 331 108.39 180.80 -6.35
C ARG A 331 108.58 181.32 -4.92
N GLY A 332 109.51 182.25 -4.71
CA GLY A 332 109.71 182.91 -3.42
C GLY A 332 108.51 183.79 -3.06
N PHE A 333 108.11 183.79 -1.79
CA PHE A 333 107.06 184.67 -1.30
C PHE A 333 107.60 186.10 -1.19
N LYS A 334 106.77 187.10 -1.56
CA LYS A 334 107.21 188.51 -1.53
C LYS A 334 107.23 189.06 -0.12
N ASP A 335 106.33 188.57 0.72
CA ASP A 335 106.23 188.84 2.15
C ASP A 335 106.13 187.51 2.92
N ASP A 336 106.76 187.42 4.10
CA ASP A 336 106.73 186.22 4.93
C ASP A 336 105.29 185.86 5.37
N ASP A 337 104.38 186.84 5.41
CA ASP A 337 102.98 186.64 5.77
C ASP A 337 102.24 185.73 4.79
N GLU A 338 102.51 185.79 3.48
CA GLU A 338 101.90 184.91 2.48
C GLU A 338 102.29 183.43 2.68
N ALA A 339 103.54 183.18 3.11
CA ALA A 339 104.02 181.85 3.40
C ALA A 339 103.38 181.27 4.67
N ILE A 340 103.16 182.12 5.68
CA ILE A 340 102.50 181.75 6.92
C ILE A 340 101.03 181.43 6.66
N GLU A 341 100.31 182.28 5.92
CA GLU A 341 98.89 182.07 5.60
C GLU A 341 98.66 180.76 4.83
N LEU A 342 99.51 180.46 3.82
CA LEU A 342 99.46 179.18 3.10
C LEU A 342 99.81 177.99 4.01
N SER A 343 100.76 178.17 4.94
CA SER A 343 101.11 177.12 5.90
C SER A 343 99.95 176.84 6.87
N GLU A 344 99.21 177.86 7.30
CA GLU A 344 98.04 177.72 8.15
C GLU A 344 96.88 177.07 7.41
N GLU A 345 96.65 177.41 6.14
CA GLU A 345 95.62 176.78 5.31
C GLU A 345 95.88 175.28 5.12
N ILE A 346 97.14 174.90 4.80
CA ILE A 346 97.52 173.50 4.68
C ILE A 346 97.48 172.80 6.05
N THR A 347 97.84 173.49 7.13
CA THR A 347 97.76 172.92 8.50
C THR A 347 96.31 172.68 8.91
N LYS A 348 95.38 173.59 8.61
CA LYS A 348 93.93 173.37 8.81
C LYS A 348 93.42 172.18 8.03
N LYS A 349 93.77 172.04 6.74
CA LYS A 349 93.43 170.84 5.98
C LYS A 349 94.09 169.57 6.52
N MET A 350 95.27 169.68 7.11
CA MET A 350 95.96 168.57 7.76
C MET A 350 95.30 168.14 9.08
N GLU A 351 94.67 169.06 9.83
CA GLU A 351 93.91 168.75 11.04
C GLU A 351 92.62 167.96 10.75
N GLU A 352 92.01 168.15 9.58
CA GLU A 352 90.80 167.42 9.15
C GLU A 352 91.08 165.96 8.70
N LEU A 353 92.27 165.68 8.16
CA LEU A 353 92.60 164.37 7.58
C LEU A 353 92.65 163.19 8.57
N PRO A 354 93.20 163.31 9.80
CA PRO A 354 93.17 162.24 10.79
C PRO A 354 91.74 161.80 11.15
N ILE A 355 90.81 162.75 11.28
CA ILE A 355 89.39 162.47 11.57
C ILE A 355 88.78 161.69 10.41
N LEU A 356 89.09 162.07 9.16
CA LEU A 356 88.63 161.34 7.98
C LEU A 356 89.25 159.94 7.88
N LEU A 357 90.53 159.78 8.24
CA LEU A 357 91.24 158.50 8.24
C LEU A 357 90.68 157.54 9.29
N GLU A 358 90.34 158.04 10.48
CA GLU A 358 89.72 157.25 11.55
C GLU A 358 88.33 156.78 11.12
N LYS A 359 87.50 157.67 10.58
CA LYS A 359 86.19 157.32 9.99
C LYS A 359 86.33 156.24 8.91
N LYS A 360 87.26 156.41 7.97
CA LYS A 360 87.49 155.42 6.89
C LYS A 360 88.04 154.10 7.41
N THR A 361 88.86 154.11 8.46
CA THR A 361 89.38 152.88 9.09
C THR A 361 88.28 152.13 9.85
N GLN A 362 87.36 152.85 10.50
CA GLN A 362 86.19 152.27 11.15
C GLN A 362 85.24 151.65 10.11
N GLU A 363 84.90 152.38 9.04
CA GLU A 363 84.12 151.86 7.91
C GLU A 363 84.76 150.60 7.31
N LEU A 364 86.09 150.59 7.14
CA LEU A 364 86.83 149.44 6.60
C LEU A 364 86.74 148.24 7.55
N SER A 365 86.89 148.44 8.87
CA SER A 365 86.74 147.38 9.87
C SER A 365 85.32 146.79 9.89
N GLU A 366 84.29 147.63 9.75
CA GLU A 366 82.89 147.19 9.66
C GLU A 366 82.63 146.35 8.40
N ILE A 367 83.12 146.79 7.25
CA ILE A 367 82.98 146.06 5.98
C ILE A 367 83.80 144.75 5.99
N GLN A 368 85.00 144.75 6.56
CA GLN A 368 85.80 143.53 6.77
C GLN A 368 85.10 142.52 7.69
N GLY A 369 84.52 143.00 8.80
CA GLY A 369 83.71 142.17 9.68
C GLY A 369 82.52 141.54 8.95
N LYS A 370 81.87 142.31 8.07
CA LYS A 370 80.78 141.82 7.22
C LYS A 370 81.25 140.77 6.20
N GLN A 371 82.39 140.98 5.55
CA GLN A 371 82.97 140.01 4.59
C GLN A 371 83.32 138.68 5.26
N ASN A 372 83.94 138.71 6.45
CA ASN A 372 84.28 137.50 7.20
C ASN A 372 83.03 136.71 7.61
N ARG A 373 81.98 137.40 8.06
CA ARG A 373 80.69 136.77 8.37
C ARG A 373 80.07 136.11 7.13
N LEU A 374 80.09 136.80 5.98
CA LEU A 374 79.60 136.23 4.72
C LEU A 374 80.37 134.96 4.35
N GLN A 375 81.71 134.95 4.47
CA GLN A 375 82.52 133.76 4.17
C GLN A 375 82.23 132.60 5.12
N GLN A 376 82.06 132.85 6.42
CA GLN A 376 81.66 131.81 7.39
C GLN A 376 80.29 131.21 7.09
N PHE A 377 79.39 131.98 6.45
CA PHE A 377 78.06 131.54 6.04
C PHE A 377 78.02 130.75 4.72
N PHE A 378 79.13 130.61 3.99
CA PHE A 378 79.19 129.88 2.72
C PHE A 378 78.71 128.41 2.82
N PRO A 379 79.07 127.61 3.86
CA PRO A 379 78.58 126.23 3.99
C PRO A 379 77.05 126.15 4.16
N THR A 380 76.46 127.12 4.85
CA THR A 380 74.99 127.22 4.99
C THR A 380 74.35 127.54 3.65
N TYR A 381 74.92 128.45 2.85
CA TYR A 381 74.47 128.72 1.48
C TYR A 381 74.54 127.48 0.58
N GLU A 382 75.64 126.73 0.59
CA GLU A 382 75.73 125.46 -0.17
C GLU A 382 74.68 124.44 0.29
N ARG A 383 74.38 124.39 1.59
CA ARG A 383 73.36 123.50 2.14
C ARG A 383 71.97 123.92 1.64
N ILE A 384 71.65 125.21 1.65
CA ILE A 384 70.41 125.76 1.06
C ILE A 384 70.32 125.38 -0.40
N ASP A 385 71.38 125.57 -1.19
CA ASP A 385 71.39 125.24 -2.62
C ASP A 385 71.14 123.74 -2.86
N LYS A 386 71.84 122.87 -2.13
CA LYS A 386 71.65 121.40 -2.19
C LYS A 386 70.24 120.99 -1.79
N LEU A 387 69.72 121.53 -0.68
CA LEU A 387 68.38 121.22 -0.19
C LEU A 387 67.30 121.69 -1.17
N ARG A 388 67.43 122.92 -1.68
CA ARG A 388 66.47 123.56 -2.58
C ARG A 388 66.45 122.92 -3.97
N ASN A 389 67.62 122.69 -4.56
CA ASN A 389 67.72 122.29 -5.96
C ASN A 389 67.81 120.78 -6.17
N LYS A 390 68.20 120.00 -5.14
CA LYS A 390 68.40 118.55 -5.29
C LYS A 390 67.57 117.73 -4.31
N ASP A 391 67.77 117.89 -3.01
CA ASP A 391 67.25 116.92 -2.03
C ASP A 391 65.73 117.00 -1.86
N ILE A 392 65.16 118.21 -1.72
CA ILE A 392 63.70 118.39 -1.62
C ILE A 392 62.98 117.97 -2.91
N PRO A 393 63.44 118.36 -4.12
CA PRO A 393 62.86 117.86 -5.37
C PRO A 393 62.90 116.33 -5.48
N ASN A 394 64.04 115.70 -5.14
CA ASN A 394 64.19 114.24 -5.21
C ASN A 394 63.25 113.54 -4.21
N LEU A 395 63.16 114.02 -2.97
CA LEU A 395 62.25 113.47 -1.96
C LEU A 395 60.78 113.64 -2.36
N LYS A 396 60.41 114.76 -2.99
CA LYS A 396 59.05 114.94 -3.56
C LYS A 396 58.77 113.96 -4.69
N ALA A 397 59.73 113.72 -5.58
CA ALA A 397 59.59 112.77 -6.69
C ALA A 397 59.47 111.33 -6.18
N GLN A 398 60.28 110.94 -5.19
CA GLN A 398 60.18 109.63 -4.52
C GLN A 398 58.83 109.45 -3.84
N LEU A 399 58.38 110.44 -3.07
CA LEU A 399 57.08 110.42 -2.40
C LEU A 399 55.93 110.29 -3.39
N SER A 400 55.96 111.06 -4.49
CA SER A 400 54.94 110.96 -5.55
C SER A 400 54.94 109.57 -6.22
N THR A 401 56.10 108.95 -6.38
CA THR A 401 56.21 107.60 -6.93
C THR A 401 55.64 106.57 -5.96
N THR A 402 55.98 106.65 -4.67
CA THR A 402 55.44 105.80 -3.61
C THR A 402 53.91 105.95 -3.51
N GLU A 403 53.38 107.18 -3.61
CA GLU A 403 51.93 107.44 -3.61
C GLU A 403 51.22 106.83 -4.81
N LYS A 404 51.80 106.91 -6.01
CA LYS A 404 51.27 106.24 -7.21
C LYS A 404 51.26 104.72 -7.04
N ASN A 405 52.35 104.14 -6.55
CA ASN A 405 52.45 102.70 -6.31
C ASN A 405 51.42 102.24 -5.28
N LEU A 406 51.24 103.03 -4.21
CA LEU A 406 50.24 102.76 -3.17
C LEU A 406 48.81 102.79 -3.75
N GLN A 407 48.48 103.78 -4.58
CA GLN A 407 47.18 103.86 -5.25
C GLN A 407 46.97 102.67 -6.20
N SER A 408 47.96 102.34 -7.04
CA SER A 408 47.86 101.19 -7.94
C SER A 408 47.72 99.86 -7.19
N THR A 409 48.41 99.70 -6.05
CA THR A 409 48.31 98.50 -5.22
C THR A 409 46.93 98.40 -4.55
N LYS A 410 46.35 99.54 -4.15
CA LYS A 410 44.96 99.60 -3.64
C LYS A 410 43.96 99.19 -4.71
N GLU A 411 44.09 99.70 -5.93
CA GLU A 411 43.21 99.37 -7.06
C GLU A 411 43.30 97.88 -7.44
N ILE A 412 44.51 97.32 -7.48
CA ILE A 412 44.72 95.88 -7.71
C ILE A 412 44.10 95.05 -6.59
N LEU A 413 44.27 95.46 -5.33
CA LEU A 413 43.69 94.77 -4.18
C LEU A 413 42.16 94.76 -4.27
N THR A 414 41.52 95.90 -4.55
CA THR A 414 40.06 95.96 -4.72
C THR A 414 39.59 95.11 -5.89
N SER A 415 40.33 95.10 -7.01
CA SER A 415 40.01 94.24 -8.16
C SER A 415 40.07 92.75 -7.80
N ILE A 416 41.07 92.32 -7.03
CA ILE A 416 41.21 90.91 -6.61
C ILE A 416 40.11 90.54 -5.60
N GLU A 417 39.73 91.46 -4.69
CA GLU A 417 38.63 91.27 -3.75
C GLU A 417 37.28 91.15 -4.47
N ASP A 418 37.03 91.98 -5.50
CA ASP A 418 35.84 91.91 -6.32
C ASP A 418 35.78 90.61 -7.15
N GLU A 419 36.90 90.20 -7.75
CA GLU A 419 37.03 88.92 -8.45
C GLU A 419 36.81 87.70 -7.54
N LEU A 420 37.04 87.83 -6.23
CA LEU A 420 36.85 86.75 -5.25
C LEU A 420 35.37 86.51 -4.91
N LEU A 421 34.49 87.50 -5.13
CA LEU A 421 33.07 87.41 -4.76
C LEU A 421 32.33 86.32 -5.56
N SER A 422 32.58 86.23 -6.88
CA SER A 422 31.93 85.25 -7.75
C SER A 422 32.31 83.80 -7.37
N PRO A 423 33.60 83.41 -7.31
CA PRO A 423 33.99 82.06 -6.93
C PRO A 423 33.47 81.63 -5.55
N ARG A 424 33.39 82.55 -4.58
CA ARG A 424 32.81 82.28 -3.26
C ARG A 424 31.31 82.02 -3.32
N SER A 425 30.57 82.83 -4.09
CA SER A 425 29.14 82.60 -4.31
C SER A 425 28.90 81.25 -4.99
N ASP A 426 29.69 80.96 -6.03
CA ASP A 426 29.59 79.72 -6.80
C ASP A 426 29.94 78.49 -5.94
N GLU A 427 30.92 78.59 -5.04
CA GLU A 427 31.28 77.50 -4.11
C GLU A 427 30.14 77.19 -3.14
N VAL A 428 29.46 78.22 -2.62
CA VAL A 428 28.29 78.05 -1.74
C VAL A 428 27.13 77.40 -2.49
N LEU A 429 26.85 77.85 -3.72
CA LEU A 429 25.83 77.26 -4.58
C LEU A 429 26.15 75.79 -4.87
N ALA A 430 27.38 75.48 -5.27
CA ALA A 430 27.83 74.12 -5.55
C ALA A 430 27.69 73.20 -4.32
N LYS A 431 28.08 73.67 -3.14
CA LYS A 431 27.91 72.92 -1.87
C LYS A 431 26.44 72.69 -1.51
N SER A 432 25.55 73.64 -1.80
CA SER A 432 24.12 73.51 -1.51
C SER A 432 23.44 72.44 -2.38
N VAL A 433 23.92 72.27 -3.61
CA VAL A 433 23.37 71.29 -4.58
C VAL A 433 23.99 69.91 -4.42
N LEU A 434 25.18 69.78 -3.80
CA LEU A 434 25.89 68.51 -3.65
C LEU A 434 25.02 67.40 -3.02
N GLY A 435 24.21 67.71 -2.01
CA GLY A 435 23.30 66.74 -1.38
C GLY A 435 22.28 66.17 -2.36
N ASP A 436 21.60 67.05 -3.10
CA ASP A 436 20.61 66.66 -4.11
C ASP A 436 21.29 65.97 -5.32
N ALA A 437 22.53 66.35 -5.67
CA ALA A 437 23.32 65.69 -6.71
C ALA A 437 23.69 64.23 -6.34
N VAL A 438 23.96 63.95 -5.06
CA VAL A 438 24.18 62.58 -4.57
C VAL A 438 22.90 61.75 -4.70
N LEU A 439 21.75 62.30 -4.31
CA LEU A 439 20.45 61.64 -4.45
C LEU A 439 20.12 61.38 -5.93
N LEU A 440 20.43 62.35 -6.80
CA LEU A 440 20.22 62.23 -8.23
C LEU A 440 21.04 61.08 -8.85
N ASP A 441 22.33 60.95 -8.51
CA ASP A 441 23.16 59.82 -8.96
C ASP A 441 22.65 58.48 -8.41
N GLN A 442 22.13 58.44 -7.17
CA GLN A 442 21.51 57.24 -6.60
C GLN A 442 20.25 56.85 -7.38
N HIS A 443 19.34 57.78 -7.64
CA HIS A 443 18.14 57.52 -8.42
C HIS A 443 18.45 57.10 -9.86
N LEU A 444 19.45 57.71 -10.51
CA LEU A 444 19.91 57.29 -11.84
C LEU A 444 20.46 55.86 -11.84
N SER A 445 21.17 55.45 -10.78
CA SER A 445 21.65 54.07 -10.60
C SER A 445 20.49 53.09 -10.38
N GLU A 446 19.50 53.46 -9.55
CA GLU A 446 18.27 52.68 -9.35
C GLU A 446 17.48 52.53 -10.65
N LEU A 447 17.31 53.60 -11.42
CA LEU A 447 16.62 53.58 -12.71
C LEU A 447 17.28 52.58 -13.67
N ARG A 448 18.61 52.56 -13.76
CA ARG A 448 19.33 51.55 -14.57
C ARG A 448 19.14 50.12 -14.07
N LYS A 449 18.96 49.91 -12.75
CA LYS A 449 18.66 48.57 -12.20
C LYS A 449 17.24 48.15 -12.58
N LEU A 450 16.28 49.06 -12.44
CA LEU A 450 14.88 48.85 -12.85
C LEU A 450 14.80 48.55 -14.35
N ASP A 451 15.53 49.28 -15.20
CA ASP A 451 15.61 48.99 -16.65
C ASP A 451 16.11 47.55 -16.91
N LYS A 452 17.19 47.14 -16.26
CA LYS A 452 17.71 45.76 -16.39
C LYS A 452 16.74 44.71 -15.88
N GLU A 453 15.96 45.01 -14.85
CA GLU A 453 14.93 44.10 -14.33
C GLU A 453 13.75 44.01 -15.29
N ILE A 454 13.30 45.14 -15.83
CA ILE A 454 12.29 45.22 -16.89
C ILE A 454 12.73 44.41 -18.11
N ASP A 455 13.95 44.60 -18.62
CA ASP A 455 14.48 43.84 -19.76
C ASP A 455 14.53 42.34 -19.48
N LYS A 456 14.92 41.95 -18.26
CA LYS A 456 14.92 40.54 -17.83
C LYS A 456 13.52 39.96 -17.80
N ILE A 457 12.52 40.67 -17.27
CA ILE A 457 11.13 40.21 -17.23
C ILE A 457 10.57 40.13 -18.66
N GLN A 458 10.81 41.14 -19.49
CA GLN A 458 10.42 41.15 -20.90
C GLN A 458 11.04 40.00 -21.70
N SER A 459 12.28 39.63 -21.43
CA SER A 459 12.93 38.47 -22.09
C SER A 459 12.29 37.12 -21.72
N LYS A 460 11.62 37.04 -20.56
CA LYS A 460 10.91 35.83 -20.10
C LYS A 460 9.47 35.77 -20.59
N LEU A 461 8.91 36.88 -21.08
CA LEU A 461 7.57 36.91 -21.64
C LEU A 461 7.53 36.12 -22.96
N PRO A 462 6.65 35.12 -23.08
CA PRO A 462 6.53 34.36 -24.32
C PRO A 462 6.03 35.27 -25.46
N SER A 463 6.75 35.30 -26.57
CA SER A 463 6.42 36.11 -27.76
C SER A 463 5.14 35.69 -28.50
N LYS A 464 4.46 34.64 -28.02
CA LYS A 464 3.31 34.05 -28.71
C LYS A 464 2.03 34.74 -28.28
N SER A 465 1.32 35.34 -29.23
CA SER A 465 -0.03 35.86 -29.00
C SER A 465 -0.99 34.68 -28.78
N PHE A 466 -1.60 34.61 -27.61
CA PHE A 466 -2.67 33.65 -27.33
C PHE A 466 -3.98 34.16 -27.93
N SER A 467 -4.76 33.26 -28.54
CA SER A 467 -6.05 33.60 -29.14
C SER A 467 -7.15 33.84 -28.11
N ARG A 468 -6.98 33.33 -26.88
CA ARG A 468 -7.95 33.39 -25.78
C ARG A 468 -7.34 34.07 -24.58
N ASN A 469 -8.18 34.77 -23.81
CA ASN A 469 -7.74 35.28 -22.51
C ASN A 469 -7.75 34.15 -21.45
N LEU A 470 -7.06 34.38 -20.32
CA LEU A 470 -6.96 33.38 -19.24
C LEU A 470 -8.33 32.90 -18.72
N LYS A 471 -9.34 33.77 -18.70
CA LYS A 471 -10.70 33.42 -18.23
C LYS A 471 -11.40 32.50 -19.22
N GLU A 472 -11.35 32.81 -20.51
CA GLU A 472 -11.89 31.99 -21.59
C GLU A 472 -11.25 30.60 -21.63
N ALA A 473 -9.92 30.52 -21.48
CA ALA A 473 -9.21 29.25 -21.43
C ALA A 473 -9.61 28.38 -20.22
N LEU A 474 -9.80 29.00 -19.04
CA LEU A 474 -10.30 28.30 -17.85
C LEU A 474 -11.77 27.85 -18.00
N GLU A 475 -12.62 28.66 -18.60
CA GLU A 475 -14.01 28.29 -18.89
C GLU A 475 -14.09 27.13 -19.89
N GLU A 476 -13.25 27.12 -20.91
CA GLU A 476 -13.17 26.00 -21.86
C GLU A 476 -12.64 24.72 -21.22
N GLN A 477 -11.61 24.82 -20.38
CA GLN A 477 -11.10 23.71 -19.58
C GLN A 477 -12.20 23.09 -18.71
N THR A 478 -13.01 23.91 -18.02
CA THR A 478 -14.10 23.41 -17.18
C THR A 478 -15.22 22.78 -17.99
N LYS A 479 -15.57 23.33 -19.16
CA LYS A 479 -16.54 22.73 -20.10
C LYS A 479 -16.05 21.36 -20.60
N LEU A 480 -14.83 21.27 -21.11
CA LEU A 480 -14.24 20.01 -21.59
C LEU A 480 -14.17 18.95 -20.49
N ARG A 481 -13.81 19.33 -19.26
CA ARG A 481 -13.80 18.41 -18.10
C ARG A 481 -15.20 17.93 -17.72
N SER A 482 -16.21 18.80 -17.82
CA SER A 482 -17.61 18.43 -17.61
C SER A 482 -18.09 17.42 -18.66
N ASP A 483 -17.75 17.65 -19.92
CA ASP A 483 -18.10 16.73 -21.01
C ASP A 483 -17.36 15.40 -20.91
N LEU A 484 -16.08 15.40 -20.52
CA LEU A 484 -15.33 14.19 -20.19
C LEU A 484 -16.01 13.39 -19.06
N SER A 485 -16.51 14.07 -18.02
CA SER A 485 -17.26 13.42 -16.93
C SER A 485 -18.55 12.77 -17.43
N LYS A 486 -19.31 13.45 -18.30
CA LYS A 486 -20.53 12.90 -18.92
C LYS A 486 -20.21 11.68 -19.79
N THR A 487 -19.18 11.76 -20.64
CA THR A 487 -18.76 10.66 -21.51
C THR A 487 -18.31 9.45 -20.68
N ASN A 488 -17.54 9.66 -19.59
CA ASN A 488 -17.17 8.57 -18.68
C ASN A 488 -18.40 7.91 -18.03
N LYS A 489 -19.38 8.70 -17.54
CA LYS A 489 -20.63 8.16 -16.99
C LYS A 489 -21.41 7.35 -18.03
N CYS A 490 -21.47 7.83 -19.28
CA CYS A 490 -22.10 7.11 -20.39
C CYS A 490 -21.42 5.77 -20.67
N ILE A 491 -20.08 5.74 -20.70
CA ILE A 491 -19.31 4.50 -20.88
C ILE A 491 -19.60 3.51 -19.75
N GLU A 492 -19.65 3.97 -18.50
CA GLU A 492 -19.96 3.12 -17.35
C GLU A 492 -21.37 2.55 -17.41
N THR A 493 -22.38 3.37 -17.75
CA THR A 493 -23.76 2.88 -17.87
C THR A 493 -23.91 1.85 -18.99
N LEU A 494 -23.29 2.08 -20.15
CA LEU A 494 -23.29 1.13 -21.27
C LEU A 494 -22.56 -0.18 -20.89
N ARG A 495 -21.42 -0.10 -20.22
CA ARG A 495 -20.69 -1.29 -19.73
C ARG A 495 -21.47 -2.08 -18.69
N ASN A 496 -22.10 -1.41 -17.73
CA ASN A 496 -22.94 -2.04 -16.73
C ASN A 496 -24.14 -2.73 -17.37
N LYS A 497 -24.77 -2.07 -18.35
CA LYS A 497 -25.84 -2.66 -19.17
C LYS A 497 -25.34 -3.92 -19.86
N LYS A 498 -24.22 -3.87 -20.59
CA LYS A 498 -23.61 -5.04 -21.24
C LYS A 498 -23.35 -6.19 -20.27
N ASN A 499 -22.72 -5.89 -19.13
CA ASN A 499 -22.39 -6.90 -18.11
C ASN A 499 -23.64 -7.56 -17.54
N SER A 500 -24.69 -6.80 -17.25
CA SER A 500 -25.96 -7.35 -16.73
C SER A 500 -26.64 -8.29 -17.72
N TYR A 501 -26.61 -7.96 -19.02
CA TYR A 501 -27.14 -8.84 -20.07
C TYR A 501 -26.33 -10.12 -20.20
N ASN A 502 -24.99 -10.02 -20.26
CA ASN A 502 -24.12 -11.19 -20.33
C ASN A 502 -24.27 -12.12 -19.11
N GLN A 503 -24.41 -11.56 -17.91
CA GLN A 503 -24.67 -12.35 -16.71
C GLN A 503 -26.00 -13.09 -16.80
N ARG A 504 -27.07 -12.43 -17.26
CA ARG A 504 -28.38 -13.05 -17.42
C ARG A 504 -28.36 -14.15 -18.49
N LEU A 505 -27.68 -13.92 -19.62
CA LEU A 505 -27.51 -14.91 -20.67
C LEU A 505 -26.76 -16.14 -20.16
N HIS A 506 -25.68 -15.92 -19.40
CA HIS A 506 -24.89 -16.99 -18.80
C HIS A 506 -25.67 -17.78 -17.74
N GLN A 507 -26.48 -17.11 -16.91
CA GLN A 507 -27.36 -17.77 -15.93
C GLN A 507 -28.37 -18.69 -16.63
N LEU A 508 -29.06 -18.20 -17.67
CA LEU A 508 -29.99 -19.01 -18.45
C LEU A 508 -29.27 -20.19 -19.11
N GLN A 509 -28.04 -20.01 -19.59
CA GLN A 509 -27.24 -21.11 -20.15
C GLN A 509 -26.87 -22.17 -19.11
N ILE A 510 -26.50 -21.77 -17.89
CA ILE A 510 -26.26 -22.71 -16.78
C ILE A 510 -27.53 -23.48 -16.45
N GLU A 511 -28.67 -22.80 -16.30
CA GLU A 511 -29.94 -23.44 -15.97
C GLU A 511 -30.37 -24.42 -17.07
N LYS A 512 -30.23 -24.03 -18.34
CA LYS A 512 -30.45 -24.89 -19.50
C LYS A 512 -29.55 -26.13 -19.45
N ASN A 513 -28.26 -25.97 -19.17
CA ASN A 513 -27.31 -27.08 -19.05
C ASN A 513 -27.64 -28.01 -17.88
N LYS A 514 -28.14 -27.47 -16.76
CA LYS A 514 -28.57 -28.26 -15.60
C LYS A 514 -29.80 -29.10 -15.93
N ILE A 515 -30.84 -28.48 -16.51
CA ILE A 515 -32.09 -29.17 -16.87
C ILE A 515 -31.86 -30.20 -17.98
N THR A 516 -31.01 -29.91 -18.97
CA THR A 516 -30.62 -30.90 -19.99
C THR A 516 -29.87 -32.08 -19.39
N GLY A 517 -28.95 -31.86 -18.46
CA GLY A 517 -28.27 -32.94 -17.73
C GLY A 517 -29.22 -33.81 -16.90
N GLU A 518 -30.17 -33.20 -16.20
CA GLU A 518 -31.23 -33.90 -15.45
C GLU A 518 -32.14 -34.71 -16.39
N LYS A 519 -32.52 -34.14 -17.54
CA LYS A 519 -33.30 -34.82 -18.58
C LYS A 519 -32.58 -36.06 -19.10
N LEU A 520 -31.30 -35.96 -19.46
CA LEU A 520 -30.52 -37.10 -20.00
C LEU A 520 -30.45 -38.26 -18.99
N LYS A 521 -30.17 -37.97 -17.72
CA LYS A 521 -30.15 -38.99 -16.65
C LYS A 521 -31.50 -39.71 -16.49
N MET A 522 -32.61 -38.98 -16.59
CA MET A 522 -33.95 -39.57 -16.52
C MET A 522 -34.27 -40.40 -17.77
N GLN A 523 -33.83 -39.96 -18.97
CA GLN A 523 -33.96 -40.74 -20.20
C GLN A 523 -33.17 -42.07 -20.13
N GLU A 524 -31.98 -42.08 -19.54
CA GLU A 524 -31.22 -43.32 -19.29
C GLU A 524 -31.98 -44.28 -18.36
N GLY A 525 -32.65 -43.75 -17.33
CA GLY A 525 -33.52 -44.53 -16.45
C GLY A 525 -34.71 -45.17 -17.18
N ILE A 526 -35.35 -44.43 -18.09
CA ILE A 526 -36.45 -44.93 -18.92
C ILE A 526 -35.98 -46.02 -19.89
N GLN A 527 -34.78 -45.91 -20.47
CA GLN A 527 -34.24 -46.97 -21.33
C GLN A 527 -34.01 -48.28 -20.56
N LYS A 528 -33.56 -48.19 -19.30
CA LYS A 528 -33.41 -49.35 -18.41
C LYS A 528 -34.76 -49.98 -18.04
N LYS A 529 -35.84 -49.20 -18.00
CA LYS A 529 -37.21 -49.69 -17.73
C LYS A 529 -37.60 -50.84 -18.65
N LYS A 530 -37.36 -50.70 -19.96
CA LYS A 530 -37.72 -51.72 -20.95
C LYS A 530 -37.03 -53.06 -20.66
N GLN A 531 -35.76 -53.03 -20.25
CA GLN A 531 -35.00 -54.23 -19.87
C GLN A 531 -35.55 -54.87 -18.57
N LEU A 532 -36.01 -54.05 -17.63
CA LEU A 532 -36.62 -54.54 -16.38
C LEU A 532 -38.01 -55.16 -16.64
N GLU A 533 -38.81 -54.56 -17.52
CA GLU A 533 -40.12 -55.10 -17.93
C GLU A 533 -39.98 -56.45 -18.64
N GLU A 534 -39.00 -56.60 -19.55
CA GLU A 534 -38.68 -57.87 -20.22
C GLU A 534 -38.30 -58.95 -19.19
N ARG A 535 -37.41 -58.62 -18.24
CA ARG A 535 -37.00 -59.56 -17.17
C ARG A 535 -38.14 -59.93 -16.21
N LEU A 536 -39.04 -59.00 -15.94
CA LEU A 536 -40.21 -59.25 -15.11
C LEU A 536 -41.19 -60.22 -15.79
N ALA A 537 -41.42 -60.04 -17.10
CA ALA A 537 -42.24 -60.96 -17.89
C ALA A 537 -41.64 -62.38 -17.91
N GLU A 538 -40.32 -62.51 -18.03
CA GLU A 538 -39.62 -63.80 -17.94
C GLU A 538 -39.82 -64.49 -16.59
N LEU A 539 -39.62 -63.76 -15.47
CA LEU A 539 -39.81 -64.31 -14.12
C LEU A 539 -41.27 -64.72 -13.87
N GLN A 540 -42.24 -63.92 -14.30
CA GLN A 540 -43.66 -64.27 -14.22
C GLN A 540 -44.00 -65.51 -15.04
N GLY A 541 -43.43 -65.66 -16.24
CA GLY A 541 -43.57 -66.89 -17.03
C GLY A 541 -43.02 -68.11 -16.30
N LEU A 542 -41.83 -68.00 -15.68
CA LEU A 542 -41.25 -69.06 -14.86
C LEU A 542 -42.08 -69.39 -13.62
N GLU A 543 -42.71 -68.39 -12.97
CA GLU A 543 -43.60 -68.62 -11.83
C GLU A 543 -44.83 -69.45 -12.21
N VAL A 544 -45.43 -69.20 -13.38
CA VAL A 544 -46.57 -69.99 -13.88
C VAL A 544 -46.18 -71.44 -14.12
N VAL A 545 -45.05 -71.68 -14.80
CA VAL A 545 -44.53 -73.03 -15.04
C VAL A 545 -44.24 -73.77 -13.74
N LEU A 546 -43.59 -73.11 -12.77
CA LEU A 546 -43.31 -73.70 -11.45
C LEU A 546 -44.59 -74.05 -10.69
N LEU A 547 -45.64 -73.23 -10.78
CA LEU A 547 -46.95 -73.51 -10.18
C LEU A 547 -47.61 -74.74 -10.80
N GLU A 548 -47.58 -74.87 -12.12
CA GLU A 548 -48.08 -76.05 -12.84
C GLU A 548 -47.32 -77.31 -12.41
N GLU A 549 -45.98 -77.28 -12.39
CA GLU A 549 -45.14 -78.40 -11.94
C GLU A 549 -45.43 -78.81 -10.48
N ILE A 550 -45.63 -77.84 -9.57
CA ILE A 550 -45.98 -78.11 -8.16
C ILE A 550 -47.34 -78.81 -8.07
N ASN A 551 -48.33 -78.34 -8.85
CA ASN A 551 -49.66 -78.95 -8.86
C ASN A 551 -49.60 -80.38 -9.40
N GLU A 552 -48.88 -80.65 -10.49
CA GLU A 552 -48.69 -82.00 -11.02
C GLU A 552 -48.02 -82.95 -10.01
N ILE A 553 -47.01 -82.47 -9.26
CA ILE A 553 -46.34 -83.27 -8.23
C ILE A 553 -47.31 -83.54 -7.07
N ASN A 554 -48.08 -82.55 -6.63
CA ASN A 554 -49.05 -82.72 -5.56
C ASN A 554 -50.18 -83.68 -5.97
N GLU A 555 -50.66 -83.62 -7.21
CA GLU A 555 -51.62 -84.59 -7.76
C GLU A 555 -51.08 -86.01 -7.77
N LYS A 556 -49.77 -86.20 -7.98
CA LYS A 556 -49.10 -87.52 -7.90
C LYS A 556 -48.88 -88.02 -6.47
N ILE A 557 -48.75 -87.12 -5.49
CA ILE A 557 -48.58 -87.50 -4.06
C ILE A 557 -49.87 -88.14 -3.49
N VAL A 558 -51.05 -87.63 -3.87
CA VAL A 558 -52.35 -88.12 -3.38
C VAL A 558 -52.54 -89.63 -3.63
N PRO A 559 -52.44 -90.17 -4.87
CA PRO A 559 -52.67 -91.59 -5.12
C PRO A 559 -51.61 -92.49 -4.47
N VAL A 560 -50.34 -92.05 -4.38
CA VAL A 560 -49.29 -92.81 -3.68
C VAL A 560 -49.58 -92.88 -2.19
N THR A 561 -50.13 -91.80 -1.60
CA THR A 561 -50.54 -91.76 -0.20
C THR A 561 -51.73 -92.70 0.06
N ASP A 562 -52.74 -92.68 -0.80
CA ASP A 562 -53.91 -93.56 -0.70
C ASP A 562 -53.52 -95.05 -0.88
N GLN A 563 -52.64 -95.36 -1.84
CA GLN A 563 -52.11 -96.71 -2.06
C GLN A 563 -51.28 -97.21 -0.87
N LEU A 564 -50.53 -96.32 -0.22
CA LEU A 564 -49.74 -96.63 0.96
C LEU A 564 -50.65 -96.93 2.16
N GLU A 565 -51.73 -96.16 2.33
CA GLU A 565 -52.70 -96.39 3.40
C GLU A 565 -53.50 -97.69 3.18
N SER A 566 -53.93 -97.98 1.95
CA SER A 566 -54.63 -99.23 1.62
C SER A 566 -53.75 -100.46 1.79
N THR A 567 -52.53 -100.45 1.26
CA THR A 567 -51.57 -101.56 1.38
C THR A 567 -51.16 -101.79 2.85
N SER A 568 -51.06 -100.71 3.64
CA SER A 568 -50.81 -100.83 5.08
C SER A 568 -51.98 -101.44 5.84
N LYS A 569 -53.23 -101.11 5.49
CA LYS A 569 -54.44 -101.73 6.06
C LYS A 569 -54.55 -103.21 5.70
N GLU A 570 -54.31 -103.55 4.42
CA GLU A 570 -54.28 -104.93 3.95
C GLU A 570 -53.22 -105.77 4.68
N LYS A 571 -52.02 -105.22 4.88
CA LYS A 571 -50.95 -105.87 5.65
C LYS A 571 -51.41 -106.19 7.09
N GLU A 572 -52.03 -105.24 7.78
CA GLU A 572 -52.47 -105.45 9.17
C GLU A 572 -53.62 -106.48 9.25
N GLN A 573 -54.56 -106.46 8.29
CA GLN A 573 -55.61 -107.47 8.18
C GLN A 573 -55.03 -108.87 7.93
N LEU A 574 -54.06 -108.99 7.01
CA LEU A 574 -53.37 -110.24 6.71
C LEU A 574 -52.63 -110.77 7.94
N ARG A 575 -51.94 -109.90 8.68
CA ARG A 575 -51.26 -110.25 9.93
C ARG A 575 -52.22 -110.78 11.00
N ILE A 576 -53.39 -110.15 11.17
CA ILE A 576 -54.41 -110.61 12.12
C ILE A 576 -54.99 -111.96 11.69
N SER A 577 -55.31 -112.13 10.41
CA SER A 577 -55.82 -113.39 9.84
C SER A 577 -54.81 -114.53 10.03
N ASN A 578 -53.53 -114.30 9.71
CA ASN A 578 -52.45 -115.28 9.82
C ASN A 578 -52.29 -115.77 11.27
N LYS A 579 -52.35 -114.87 12.26
CA LYS A 579 -52.34 -115.24 13.69
C LYS A 579 -53.53 -116.11 14.08
N GLN A 580 -54.72 -115.83 13.56
CA GLN A 580 -55.92 -116.62 13.85
C GLN A 580 -55.84 -118.04 13.26
N VAL A 581 -55.33 -118.18 12.03
CA VAL A 581 -55.16 -119.48 11.38
C VAL A 581 -54.17 -120.36 12.15
N ILE A 582 -53.01 -119.82 12.52
CA ILE A 582 -52.00 -120.55 13.30
C ILE A 582 -52.56 -120.99 14.67
N ASN A 583 -53.30 -120.11 15.37
CA ASN A 583 -53.89 -120.44 16.66
C ASN A 583 -54.95 -121.56 16.56
N LYS A 584 -55.79 -121.57 15.52
CA LYS A 584 -56.80 -122.61 15.30
C LYS A 584 -56.17 -123.99 15.08
N GLU A 585 -55.14 -124.07 14.24
CA GLU A 585 -54.44 -125.34 14.00
C GLU A 585 -53.71 -125.83 15.26
N ARG A 586 -53.11 -124.93 16.03
CA ARG A 586 -52.46 -125.26 17.31
C ARG A 586 -53.44 -125.82 18.34
N GLN A 587 -54.67 -125.30 18.39
CA GLN A 587 -55.72 -125.81 19.28
C GLN A 587 -56.15 -127.22 18.90
N LYS A 588 -56.33 -127.52 17.60
CA LYS A 588 -56.70 -128.86 17.13
C LYS A 588 -55.64 -129.91 17.51
N ILE A 589 -54.36 -129.59 17.33
CA ILE A 589 -53.25 -130.49 17.69
C ILE A 589 -53.29 -130.82 19.20
N ASN A 590 -53.48 -129.80 20.05
CA ASN A 590 -53.58 -129.99 21.50
C ASN A 590 -54.80 -130.85 21.92
N GLU A 591 -55.95 -130.70 21.26
CA GLU A 591 -57.13 -131.51 21.56
C GLU A 591 -56.91 -132.99 21.23
N VAL A 592 -56.25 -133.27 20.10
CA VAL A 592 -55.92 -134.64 19.66
C VAL A 592 -54.92 -135.29 20.63
N GLN A 593 -53.89 -134.57 21.07
CA GLN A 593 -52.91 -135.04 22.06
C GLN A 593 -53.60 -135.45 23.38
N LYS A 594 -54.47 -134.60 23.93
CA LYS A 594 -55.19 -134.89 25.18
C LYS A 594 -56.03 -136.17 25.10
N ARG A 595 -56.80 -136.34 24.01
CA ARG A 595 -57.64 -137.54 23.83
C ARG A 595 -56.80 -138.82 23.70
N CYS A 596 -55.61 -138.74 23.09
CA CYS A 596 -54.71 -139.87 22.97
C CYS A 596 -54.18 -140.33 24.34
N GLU A 597 -53.84 -139.38 25.23
CA GLU A 597 -53.39 -139.68 26.61
C GLU A 597 -54.49 -140.35 27.45
N GLU A 598 -55.74 -139.90 27.33
CA GLU A 598 -56.88 -140.48 28.03
C GLU A 598 -57.09 -141.96 27.66
N ILE A 599 -56.97 -142.30 26.38
CA ILE A 599 -57.12 -143.68 25.90
C ILE A 599 -56.00 -144.59 26.44
N LYS A 600 -54.76 -144.08 26.51
CA LYS A 600 -53.64 -144.82 27.10
C LYS A 600 -53.85 -145.11 28.59
N LYS A 601 -54.46 -144.17 29.35
CA LYS A 601 -54.79 -144.40 30.76
C LYS A 601 -55.76 -145.58 30.93
N ILE A 602 -56.83 -145.63 30.13
CA ILE A 602 -57.82 -146.73 30.18
C ILE A 602 -57.16 -148.08 29.84
N GLN A 603 -56.22 -148.12 28.89
CA GLN A 603 -55.49 -149.35 28.56
C GLN A 603 -54.64 -149.88 29.71
N ASN A 604 -53.93 -149.00 30.40
CA ASN A 604 -53.10 -149.41 31.56
C ASN A 604 -53.95 -150.01 32.68
N GLU A 605 -55.16 -149.50 32.88
CA GLU A 605 -56.09 -150.07 33.87
C GLU A 605 -56.59 -151.48 33.49
N ILE A 606 -56.80 -151.76 32.21
CA ILE A 606 -57.20 -153.08 31.70
C ILE A 606 -56.05 -154.09 31.88
N LEU A 607 -54.83 -153.69 31.53
CA LEU A 607 -53.65 -154.55 31.66
C LEU A 607 -53.35 -154.96 33.10
N ASN A 608 -53.55 -154.04 34.05
CA ASN A 608 -53.39 -154.34 35.47
C ASN A 608 -54.40 -155.39 35.96
N TYR A 609 -55.62 -155.41 35.41
CA TYR A 609 -56.63 -156.41 35.74
C TYR A 609 -56.26 -157.80 35.19
N GLU A 610 -55.75 -157.89 33.97
CA GLU A 610 -55.38 -159.18 33.37
C GLU A 610 -54.15 -159.82 34.05
N LYS A 611 -53.14 -159.01 34.41
CA LYS A 611 -51.97 -159.48 35.16
C LYS A 611 -52.31 -160.02 36.56
N SER A 612 -53.45 -159.64 37.13
CA SER A 612 -53.90 -160.13 38.45
C SER A 612 -54.45 -161.57 38.44
N GLY A 613 -54.57 -162.22 37.27
CA GLY A 613 -54.95 -163.65 37.16
C GLY A 613 -56.44 -163.96 37.33
N GLY A 614 -57.30 -162.94 37.35
CA GLY A 614 -58.73 -163.06 37.67
C GLY A 614 -59.54 -164.03 36.78
N ALA A 615 -59.10 -164.32 35.55
CA ALA A 615 -59.77 -165.27 34.66
C ALA A 615 -59.56 -166.74 35.06
N LEU A 616 -58.39 -167.08 35.62
CA LEU A 616 -58.03 -168.45 36.02
C LEU A 616 -58.71 -168.87 37.33
N GLN A 617 -58.85 -167.96 38.29
CA GLN A 617 -59.56 -168.24 39.54
C GLN A 617 -61.02 -168.61 39.29
N LEU A 618 -61.69 -167.89 38.38
CA LEU A 618 -63.10 -168.07 38.04
C LEU A 618 -63.37 -169.42 37.34
N ALA A 619 -62.43 -169.90 36.52
CA ALA A 619 -62.55 -171.20 35.84
C ALA A 619 -62.34 -172.40 36.79
N SER A 620 -61.43 -172.30 37.77
CA SER A 620 -61.16 -173.40 38.70
C SER A 620 -62.36 -173.70 39.61
N THR A 621 -63.05 -172.65 40.09
CA THR A 621 -64.26 -172.78 40.91
C THR A 621 -65.43 -173.41 40.16
N GLN A 622 -65.48 -173.24 38.83
CA GLN A 622 -66.54 -173.83 37.99
C GLN A 622 -66.34 -175.34 37.81
N GLN A 623 -65.08 -175.80 37.74
CA GLN A 623 -64.75 -177.19 37.45
C GLN A 623 -64.90 -178.12 38.67
N ASP A 624 -64.77 -177.59 39.88
CA ASP A 624 -64.99 -178.34 41.12
C ASP A 624 -66.49 -178.56 41.41
N LEU A 625 -67.36 -177.66 40.94
CA LEU A 625 -68.82 -177.83 41.02
C LEU A 625 -69.32 -179.00 40.15
N ASP A 626 -68.81 -179.13 38.92
CA ASP A 626 -69.22 -180.21 38.00
C ASP A 626 -68.81 -181.61 38.49
N LYS A 627 -67.67 -181.73 39.18
CA LYS A 627 -67.18 -183.01 39.73
C LYS A 627 -68.04 -183.51 40.89
N LEU A 628 -68.60 -182.60 41.70
CA LEU A 628 -69.50 -182.95 42.80
C LEU A 628 -70.86 -183.44 42.28
N GLN A 629 -71.35 -182.89 41.17
CA GLN A 629 -72.63 -183.31 40.55
C GLN A 629 -72.58 -184.74 40.01
N LYS A 630 -71.51 -185.14 39.31
CA LYS A 630 -71.39 -186.51 38.77
C LYS A 630 -71.28 -187.60 39.85
N LYS A 631 -70.81 -187.26 41.05
CA LYS A 631 -70.69 -188.20 42.18
C LYS A 631 -72.06 -188.58 42.77
N ILE A 632 -73.07 -187.71 42.61
CA ILE A 632 -74.43 -187.92 43.13
C ILE A 632 -75.21 -188.90 42.24
N GLU A 633 -75.05 -188.85 40.91
CA GLU A 633 -75.76 -189.76 39.99
C GLU A 633 -75.34 -191.23 40.15
N VAL A 634 -74.04 -191.50 40.32
CA VAL A 634 -73.51 -192.87 40.45
C VAL A 634 -74.01 -193.58 41.73
N LEU A 635 -74.30 -192.83 42.79
CA LEU A 635 -74.85 -193.39 44.05
C LEU A 635 -76.32 -193.81 43.91
N ASN A 636 -77.10 -193.14 43.04
CA ASN A 636 -78.49 -193.50 42.79
C ASN A 636 -78.63 -194.81 42.00
N ASP A 637 -77.76 -195.05 41.03
CA ASP A 637 -77.79 -196.29 40.23
C ASP A 637 -77.41 -197.54 41.04
N LYS A 638 -76.47 -197.41 41.99
CA LYS A 638 -76.13 -198.52 42.91
C LYS A 638 -77.31 -198.90 43.82
N LYS A 639 -78.21 -197.96 44.14
CA LYS A 639 -79.41 -198.23 44.96
C LYS A 639 -80.46 -199.03 44.16
N SER A 640 -80.64 -198.72 42.88
CA SER A 640 -81.55 -199.42 41.96
C SER A 640 -81.19 -200.91 41.76
N LEU A 641 -79.89 -201.23 41.62
CA LEU A 641 -79.44 -202.62 41.40
C LEU A 641 -79.56 -203.52 42.64
N ARG A 642 -79.55 -202.97 43.87
CA ARG A 642 -79.59 -203.77 45.11
C ARG A 642 -80.98 -204.30 45.44
N CYS A 643 -82.06 -203.58 45.11
CA CYS A 643 -83.42 -204.09 45.37
C CYS A 643 -83.86 -205.20 44.40
N LYS A 644 -83.39 -205.17 43.14
CA LYS A 644 -83.64 -206.28 42.19
C LYS A 644 -83.03 -207.61 42.67
N LYS A 645 -81.97 -207.59 43.50
CA LYS A 645 -81.37 -208.80 44.08
C LYS A 645 -82.15 -209.38 45.27
N VAL A 646 -82.92 -208.58 46.01
CA VAL A 646 -83.75 -209.08 47.14
C VAL A 646 -84.96 -209.87 46.62
N PHE A 647 -85.52 -209.46 45.48
CA PHE A 647 -86.66 -210.13 44.86
C PHE A 647 -86.33 -211.57 44.40
N LYS A 648 -85.09 -211.83 43.97
CA LYS A 648 -84.65 -213.18 43.53
C LYS A 648 -84.42 -214.16 44.69
N ARG A 649 -84.11 -213.68 45.90
CA ARG A 649 -83.67 -214.57 47.00
C ARG A 649 -84.82 -215.15 47.84
N LYS A 650 -86.01 -214.53 47.83
CA LYS A 650 -87.16 -215.09 48.55
C LYS A 650 -87.89 -216.20 47.78
N ASN A 651 -87.87 -216.14 46.44
CA ASN A 651 -88.36 -217.24 45.59
C ASN A 651 -87.55 -218.55 45.77
N SER A 652 -86.33 -218.50 46.34
CA SER A 652 -85.50 -219.69 46.59
C SER A 652 -85.95 -220.51 47.80
N TRP A 653 -86.63 -219.90 48.78
CA TRP A 653 -87.10 -220.63 49.99
C TRP A 653 -88.40 -221.40 49.76
N ARG A 654 -88.92 -221.32 48.52
CA ARG A 654 -90.03 -222.13 48.03
C ARG A 654 -89.62 -223.58 47.67
N LYS A 655 -88.35 -223.97 47.74
CA LYS A 655 -87.87 -225.28 47.22
C LYS A 655 -87.40 -226.31 48.25
N ASP A 656 -87.01 -225.94 49.48
CA ASP A 656 -86.29 -226.87 50.37
C ASP A 656 -87.12 -227.65 51.40
N TRP A 657 -88.44 -227.44 51.54
CA TRP A 657 -89.22 -228.16 52.58
C TRP A 657 -90.20 -229.22 52.08
N GLN A 658 -90.15 -229.56 50.78
CA GLN A 658 -90.99 -230.60 50.19
C GLN A 658 -90.30 -231.98 50.05
N ASN A 659 -89.05 -232.16 50.51
CA ASN A 659 -88.24 -233.36 50.21
C ASN A 659 -87.82 -234.23 51.41
N TYR A 660 -88.59 -234.27 52.49
CA TYR A 660 -88.51 -235.38 53.45
C TYR A 660 -89.83 -236.16 53.46
N LYS A 661 -89.73 -237.39 52.95
CA LYS A 661 -90.70 -238.47 53.08
C LYS A 661 -89.94 -239.66 53.68
N VAL A 662 -90.24 -240.03 54.93
CA VAL A 662 -90.80 -241.32 55.39
C VAL A 662 -91.70 -240.97 56.57
#